data_AF-A0ABD2IQN0-F1
#
_entry.id   AF-A0ABD2IQN0-F1
#
_cell.length_a   1.000
_cell.length_b   1.000
_cell.length_c   1.000
_cell.angle_alpha   90.00
_cell.angle_beta   90.00
_cell.angle_gamma   90.00
#
_symmetry.space_group_name_H-M   'P 1'
#
loop_
_entity.id
_entity.type
_entity.pdbx_description
1 polymer ?
#
loop_
_entity_poly.entity_id
_entity_poly.type
_entity_poly.pdbx_seq_one_letter_code
_entity_poly.pdbx_strand_id
1 'polypeptide(L)'
;MSKLLSTGAYGDVQFLVEEGDKKELLLAHKAILWHASEEFASILCVDAKNSSDSNGKKSAETIKTVLVTDVTIEAFKVMLSFIYTEDLKGLTAQNLLDVLFAAKKYKIIGLINACVAFPISKLSNIFEVIAEARILDIDFAQCCMQYIDENAHDLFLSENFLQIDNKFLTELLSRDKLKTKDGELEIWQAAIRWADAQCRRNGTECSAEKRRDALGQALFEIRFPLINKEDFSKIIEPSGVLTPEEVISVYQFDPNLRGKKRKNPMKFPIHKRNEQQNEKRTFLHIIKKKCFDAFFGQKYNNSLAHRMKELLGNGTFADVKFRIEEGEETKLLPAHKAIISVASDPLEALIRFEASNQSIEIKNISIPVFNLLLQFIYADDFSVLNGQNWAEVMKAAKMYEISGLVEACLTFPISQLPNIFEAVDLARLLDLEEFANRCLDYIDTNVETLLRTNGFLQIDQQFLCELFVRENLQINGEISLWNAALRWADAQCRQNSTECSGENLRAVLGAAVNKIRLPLISKEIFTEDIASSGVLTSEEVISIYQFHAHSELIGVPGGLPSLPFPTFPSREKTHRNNSGGTIRLEIGKFSEFARGPIGSERLGEHMFIRGIPLQIVAKMSGNYLGLFIKIKAPVAQGDWTLKCSSTFRILSQSFFKTTEKGDKFFNSMNFKYLTSQGLYNKKEDKVKFSIDVNCDE
;
A
#
# COMPACT_ATOMS: atom_id res chain seq x y z
N MET A 1 8.57 10.04 -15.76
CA MET A 1 8.58 11.52 -15.71
C MET A 1 9.81 12.16 -15.05
N SER A 2 10.21 11.81 -13.82
CA SER A 2 11.39 12.42 -13.16
C SER A 2 12.68 12.34 -14.01
N LYS A 3 12.92 11.19 -14.66
CA LYS A 3 14.04 10.98 -15.60
C LYS A 3 14.03 11.94 -16.80
N LEU A 4 12.86 12.36 -17.28
CA LEU A 4 12.76 13.34 -18.39
C LEU A 4 13.25 14.72 -17.95
N LEU A 5 12.85 15.15 -16.75
CA LEU A 5 13.27 16.45 -16.22
C LEU A 5 14.76 16.49 -15.92
N SER A 6 15.32 15.41 -15.35
CA SER A 6 16.75 15.39 -14.97
C SER A 6 17.70 15.24 -16.16
N THR A 7 17.31 14.48 -17.19
CA THR A 7 18.15 14.26 -18.37
C THR A 7 17.98 15.35 -19.44
N GLY A 8 16.81 15.99 -19.50
CA GLY A 8 16.46 16.94 -20.58
C GLY A 8 16.40 16.28 -21.96
N ALA A 9 16.42 14.95 -22.04
CA ALA A 9 16.40 14.21 -23.31
C ALA A 9 15.10 14.51 -24.06
N TYR A 10 15.20 14.82 -25.36
CA TYR A 10 14.08 15.25 -26.22
C TYR A 10 13.42 16.59 -25.81
N GLY A 11 14.11 17.42 -25.01
CA GLY A 11 13.64 18.77 -24.69
C GLY A 11 13.53 19.67 -25.93
N ASP A 12 12.33 20.16 -26.21
CA ASP A 12 11.99 20.97 -27.39
C ASP A 12 11.74 22.46 -27.05
N VAL A 13 11.91 22.83 -25.78
CA VAL A 13 11.93 24.21 -25.28
C VAL A 13 13.00 24.39 -24.21
N GLN A 14 13.61 25.58 -24.18
CA GLN A 14 14.57 26.01 -23.17
C GLN A 14 14.06 27.25 -22.46
N PHE A 15 14.31 27.34 -21.16
CA PHE A 15 14.08 28.53 -20.35
C PHE A 15 15.41 29.09 -19.87
N LEU A 16 15.69 30.36 -20.18
CA LEU A 16 16.79 31.09 -19.59
C LEU A 16 16.24 31.87 -18.40
N VAL A 17 16.52 31.39 -17.19
CA VAL A 17 16.07 32.02 -15.95
C VAL A 17 17.20 32.91 -15.42
N GLU A 18 16.92 34.19 -15.29
CA GLU A 18 17.87 35.21 -14.82
C GLU A 18 17.47 35.69 -13.42
N GLU A 19 18.41 35.65 -12.49
CA GLU A 19 18.26 36.09 -11.10
C GLU A 19 19.47 36.96 -10.71
N GLY A 20 19.34 38.27 -10.90
CA GLY A 20 20.46 39.21 -10.80
C GLY A 20 21.54 38.88 -11.83
N ASP A 21 22.78 38.62 -11.37
CA ASP A 21 23.90 38.21 -12.22
C ASP A 21 23.88 36.71 -12.56
N LYS A 22 23.05 35.90 -11.88
CA LYS A 22 22.97 34.46 -12.12
C LYS A 22 22.05 34.20 -13.30
N LYS A 23 22.46 33.31 -14.19
CA LYS A 23 21.65 32.84 -15.32
C LYS A 23 21.76 31.33 -15.40
N GLU A 24 20.62 30.66 -15.54
CA GLU A 24 20.58 29.21 -15.72
C GLU A 24 19.67 28.83 -16.89
N LEU A 25 20.13 27.89 -17.70
CA LEU A 25 19.40 27.36 -18.84
C LEU A 25 18.75 26.02 -18.46
N LEU A 26 17.42 25.95 -18.55
CA LEU A 26 16.63 24.78 -18.17
C LEU A 26 15.90 24.22 -19.40
N LEU A 27 16.14 22.94 -19.71
CA LEU A 27 15.44 22.22 -20.76
C LEU A 27 14.10 21.70 -20.26
N ALA A 28 13.07 21.77 -21.11
CA ALA A 28 11.74 21.22 -20.83
C ALA A 28 11.04 20.77 -22.12
N HIS A 29 9.83 20.24 -21.96
CA HIS A 29 9.02 19.66 -23.04
C HIS A 29 7.71 20.44 -23.20
N LYS A 30 7.44 20.97 -24.39
CA LYS A 30 6.22 21.73 -24.70
C LYS A 30 4.96 20.94 -24.42
N ALA A 31 4.94 19.66 -24.81
CA ALA A 31 3.81 18.76 -24.61
C ALA A 31 3.36 18.69 -23.15
N ILE A 32 4.32 18.62 -22.22
CA ILE A 32 4.08 18.51 -20.78
C ILE A 32 3.64 19.86 -20.20
N LEU A 33 4.31 20.95 -20.58
CA LEU A 33 4.02 22.30 -20.09
C LEU A 33 2.68 22.83 -20.58
N TRP A 34 2.31 22.54 -21.83
CA TRP A 34 1.06 22.96 -22.46
C TRP A 34 -0.17 22.52 -21.68
N HIS A 35 -0.20 21.26 -21.23
CA HIS A 35 -1.32 20.72 -20.46
C HIS A 35 -1.20 21.07 -18.97
N ALA A 36 -0.04 21.53 -18.50
CA ALA A 36 0.17 21.90 -17.11
C ALA A 36 -0.42 23.27 -16.76
N SER A 37 -0.41 24.21 -17.70
CA SER A 37 -0.91 25.57 -17.47
C SER A 37 -1.28 26.30 -18.75
N GLU A 38 -2.37 27.07 -18.67
CA GLU A 38 -2.83 27.94 -19.74
C GLU A 38 -1.82 29.05 -20.07
N GLU A 39 -1.03 29.52 -19.11
CA GLU A 39 0.05 30.49 -19.34
C GLU A 39 1.13 29.87 -20.18
N PHE A 40 1.56 28.65 -19.86
CA PHE A 40 2.52 27.95 -20.70
C PHE A 40 1.93 27.68 -22.09
N ALA A 41 0.67 27.26 -22.19
CA ALA A 41 0.01 27.12 -23.48
C ALA A 41 0.00 28.44 -24.26
N SER A 42 -0.29 29.57 -23.61
CA SER A 42 -0.29 30.90 -24.23
C SER A 42 1.10 31.34 -24.68
N ILE A 43 2.11 31.18 -23.82
CA ILE A 43 3.52 31.48 -24.10
C ILE A 43 4.00 30.67 -25.32
N LEU A 44 3.57 29.41 -25.43
CA LEU A 44 3.94 28.53 -26.53
C LEU A 44 3.09 28.74 -27.80
N CYS A 45 1.85 29.24 -27.68
CA CYS A 45 0.91 29.46 -28.79
C CYS A 45 1.18 30.76 -29.56
N VAL A 46 1.62 31.83 -28.88
CA VAL A 46 1.93 33.13 -29.51
C VAL A 46 2.98 32.97 -30.62
N ASP A 47 3.86 31.98 -30.55
CA ASP A 47 4.89 31.76 -31.57
C ASP A 47 4.43 30.92 -32.77
N ALA A 48 3.36 30.12 -32.63
CA ALA A 48 2.80 29.37 -33.75
C ALA A 48 2.18 30.31 -34.81
N LYS A 49 1.77 31.52 -34.40
CA LYS A 49 1.30 32.57 -35.33
C LYS A 49 2.45 33.36 -35.96
N ASN A 50 3.56 33.55 -35.23
CA ASN A 50 4.75 34.28 -35.71
C ASN A 50 5.67 33.44 -36.63
N SER A 51 5.43 32.14 -36.75
CA SER A 51 6.14 31.23 -37.67
C SER A 51 5.41 31.02 -39.01
N SER A 52 4.32 31.76 -39.25
CA SER A 52 3.61 31.77 -40.54
C SER A 52 4.17 32.78 -41.55
N ASP A 53 5.48 33.07 -41.49
CA ASP A 53 6.16 33.72 -42.60
C ASP A 53 6.41 32.71 -43.72
N SER A 54 5.77 33.02 -44.85
CA SER A 54 5.82 32.30 -46.12
C SER A 54 7.26 32.09 -46.62
N ASN A 55 7.83 30.92 -46.38
CA ASN A 55 8.69 30.21 -47.33
C ASN A 55 9.03 28.80 -46.84
N GLY A 56 8.56 27.79 -47.59
CA GLY A 56 8.70 26.36 -47.29
C GLY A 56 10.13 25.83 -47.40
N LYS A 57 10.98 26.15 -46.41
CA LYS A 57 12.21 25.41 -46.12
C LYS A 57 12.22 25.07 -44.63
N LYS A 58 12.07 23.77 -44.32
CA LYS A 58 12.28 23.22 -42.96
C LYS A 58 13.73 23.50 -42.54
N SER A 59 13.96 24.64 -41.89
CA SER A 59 15.20 24.93 -41.19
C SER A 59 15.30 24.05 -39.95
N ALA A 60 16.49 23.52 -39.68
CA ALA A 60 16.80 22.72 -38.49
C ALA A 60 16.18 23.36 -37.23
N GLU A 61 15.42 22.55 -36.47
CA GLU A 61 14.68 22.97 -35.28
C GLU A 61 15.65 23.59 -34.26
N THR A 62 15.74 24.92 -34.26
CA THR A 62 16.48 25.65 -33.24
C THR A 62 15.64 25.62 -31.98
N ILE A 63 16.13 24.96 -30.93
CA ILE A 63 15.42 24.85 -29.65
C ILE A 63 15.17 26.26 -29.12
N LYS A 64 13.90 26.62 -28.92
CA LYS A 64 13.50 27.98 -28.55
C LYS A 64 13.91 28.28 -27.10
N THR A 65 14.58 29.41 -26.87
CA THR A 65 14.87 29.93 -25.53
C THR A 65 13.81 30.95 -25.11
N VAL A 66 13.15 30.73 -23.96
CA VAL A 66 12.19 31.64 -23.33
C VAL A 66 12.88 32.30 -22.14
N LEU A 67 12.88 33.64 -22.12
CA LEU A 67 13.51 34.41 -21.05
C LEU A 67 12.55 34.55 -19.85
N VAL A 68 13.05 34.29 -18.63
CA VAL A 68 12.34 34.44 -17.37
C VAL A 68 13.20 35.29 -16.42
N THR A 69 12.76 36.50 -16.08
CA THR A 69 13.56 37.48 -15.31
C THR A 69 12.99 37.83 -13.94
N ASP A 70 11.76 37.43 -13.66
CA ASP A 70 10.98 37.84 -12.50
C ASP A 70 10.71 36.70 -11.52
N VAL A 71 11.29 35.52 -11.75
CA VAL A 71 11.17 34.34 -10.90
C VAL A 71 12.57 33.82 -10.57
N THR A 72 12.81 33.48 -9.31
CA THR A 72 14.09 32.91 -8.88
C THR A 72 14.33 31.55 -9.54
N ILE A 73 15.60 31.21 -9.75
CA ILE A 73 16.00 29.97 -10.41
C ILE A 73 15.50 28.77 -9.62
N GLU A 74 15.59 28.84 -8.29
CA GLU A 74 15.12 27.78 -7.39
C GLU A 74 13.60 27.61 -7.46
N ALA A 75 12.82 28.70 -7.41
CA ALA A 75 11.37 28.62 -7.50
C ALA A 75 10.90 28.02 -8.83
N PHE A 76 11.55 28.39 -9.93
CA PHE A 76 11.23 27.84 -11.25
C PHE A 76 11.53 26.34 -11.34
N LYS A 77 12.65 25.88 -10.75
CA LYS A 77 12.99 24.44 -10.68
C LYS A 77 11.99 23.65 -9.84
N VAL A 78 11.58 24.17 -8.68
CA VAL A 78 10.55 23.54 -7.83
C VAL A 78 9.24 23.43 -8.61
N MET A 79 8.85 24.49 -9.32
CA MET A 79 7.67 24.48 -10.18
C MET A 79 7.76 23.44 -11.31
N LEU A 80 8.89 23.36 -12.03
CA LEU A 80 9.08 22.32 -13.05
C LEU A 80 9.05 20.92 -12.45
N SER A 81 9.71 20.70 -11.30
CA SER A 81 9.68 19.43 -10.58
C SER A 81 8.24 19.03 -10.26
N PHE A 82 7.44 19.96 -9.74
CA PHE A 82 6.04 19.74 -9.45
C PHE A 82 5.23 19.42 -10.71
N ILE A 83 5.44 20.13 -11.82
CA ILE A 83 4.73 19.88 -13.08
C ILE A 83 4.98 18.45 -13.59
N TYR A 84 6.21 17.94 -13.48
CA TYR A 84 6.61 16.63 -13.99
C TYR A 84 6.29 15.48 -13.05
N THR A 85 6.28 15.72 -11.74
CA THR A 85 6.29 14.62 -10.75
C THR A 85 5.30 14.79 -9.61
N GLU A 86 4.65 15.96 -9.50
CA GLU A 86 3.89 16.38 -8.31
C GLU A 86 4.70 16.33 -7.00
N ASP A 87 6.04 16.27 -7.10
CA ASP A 87 6.95 16.25 -5.94
C ASP A 87 7.15 17.65 -5.36
N LEU A 88 7.05 17.75 -4.04
CA LEU A 88 7.20 18.97 -3.25
C LEU A 88 8.49 18.97 -2.40
N LYS A 89 9.40 17.99 -2.56
CA LYS A 89 10.66 17.93 -1.79
C LYS A 89 11.52 19.20 -1.87
N GLY A 90 11.44 19.94 -2.97
CA GLY A 90 12.14 21.20 -3.15
C GLY A 90 11.47 22.40 -2.48
N LEU A 91 10.23 22.28 -1.99
CA LEU A 91 9.53 23.37 -1.30
C LEU A 91 10.04 23.50 0.13
N THR A 92 10.63 24.63 0.45
CA THR A 92 11.21 24.94 1.76
C THR A 92 10.61 26.22 2.34
N ALA A 93 10.83 26.48 3.63
CA ALA A 93 10.39 27.73 4.25
C ALA A 93 11.06 28.97 3.62
N GLN A 94 12.26 28.82 3.06
CA GLN A 94 13.04 29.92 2.51
C GLN A 94 12.59 30.32 1.10
N ASN A 95 12.19 29.35 0.28
CA ASN A 95 11.74 29.59 -1.10
C ASN A 95 10.21 29.63 -1.24
N LEU A 96 9.46 29.50 -0.14
CA LEU A 96 8.00 29.35 -0.15
C LEU A 96 7.29 30.47 -0.92
N LEU A 97 7.68 31.72 -0.68
CA LEU A 97 7.02 32.88 -1.29
C LEU A 97 7.39 33.04 -2.75
N ASP A 98 8.65 32.80 -3.12
CA ASP A 98 9.10 32.80 -4.51
C ASP A 98 8.38 31.70 -5.31
N VAL A 99 8.24 30.50 -4.73
CA VAL A 99 7.50 29.39 -5.34
C VAL A 99 6.01 29.73 -5.45
N LEU A 100 5.41 30.35 -4.42
CA LEU A 100 4.02 30.79 -4.46
C LEU A 100 3.79 31.84 -5.56
N PHE A 101 4.71 32.81 -5.69
CA PHE A 101 4.68 33.81 -6.75
C PHE A 101 4.76 33.14 -8.13
N ALA A 102 5.73 32.24 -8.35
CA ALA A 102 5.87 31.50 -9.60
C ALA A 102 4.60 30.68 -9.91
N ALA A 103 4.11 29.93 -8.93
CA ALA A 103 2.91 29.10 -9.07
C ALA A 103 1.68 29.93 -9.46
N LYS A 104 1.51 31.11 -8.87
CA LYS A 104 0.42 32.04 -9.24
C LYS A 104 0.63 32.64 -10.62
N LYS A 105 1.84 33.08 -10.93
CA LYS A 105 2.20 33.67 -12.23
C LYS A 105 1.87 32.72 -13.38
N TYR A 106 2.23 31.44 -13.25
CA TYR A 106 1.99 30.41 -14.24
C TYR A 106 0.70 29.59 -13.98
N LYS A 107 -0.18 30.05 -13.08
CA LYS A 107 -1.42 29.39 -12.63
C LYS A 107 -1.32 27.87 -12.42
N ILE A 108 -0.26 27.41 -11.76
CA ILE A 108 -0.09 26.01 -11.36
C ILE A 108 -0.88 25.77 -10.07
N ILE A 109 -2.18 25.52 -10.19
CA ILE A 109 -3.14 25.49 -9.07
C ILE A 109 -2.73 24.49 -7.98
N GLY A 110 -2.28 23.28 -8.37
CA GLY A 110 -1.83 22.27 -7.42
C GLY A 110 -0.65 22.76 -6.54
N LEU A 111 0.27 23.54 -7.11
CA LEU A 111 1.41 24.09 -6.40
C LEU A 111 1.01 25.29 -5.53
N ILE A 112 0.09 26.15 -6.00
CA ILE A 112 -0.49 27.23 -5.19
C ILE A 112 -1.10 26.65 -3.91
N ASN A 113 -1.91 25.60 -4.05
CA ASN A 113 -2.54 24.92 -2.92
C ASN A 113 -1.50 24.31 -1.97
N ALA A 114 -0.42 23.74 -2.50
CA ALA A 114 0.67 23.18 -1.70
C ALA A 114 1.41 24.27 -0.90
N CYS A 115 1.68 25.43 -1.51
CA CYS A 115 2.29 26.58 -0.83
C CYS A 115 1.40 27.14 0.27
N VAL A 116 0.09 27.33 0.00
CA VAL A 116 -0.86 27.85 1.01
C VAL A 116 -1.04 26.86 2.17
N ALA A 117 -0.96 25.56 1.90
CA ALA A 117 -1.01 24.50 2.91
C ALA A 117 0.32 24.26 3.64
N PHE A 118 1.38 25.02 3.32
CA PHE A 118 2.70 24.82 3.92
C PHE A 118 2.64 25.02 5.45
N PRO A 119 3.31 24.17 6.26
CA PRO A 119 3.31 24.31 7.71
C PRO A 119 3.93 25.64 8.15
N ILE A 120 3.08 26.59 8.56
CA ILE A 120 3.50 27.93 9.02
C ILE A 120 4.47 27.86 10.21
N SER A 121 4.37 26.82 11.04
CA SER A 121 5.30 26.59 12.16
C SER A 121 6.75 26.29 11.76
N LYS A 122 6.99 25.95 10.49
CA LYS A 122 8.35 25.75 9.95
C LYS A 122 8.97 27.03 9.40
N LEU A 123 8.24 28.13 9.34
CA LEU A 123 8.77 29.41 8.89
C LEU A 123 9.79 29.93 9.91
N SER A 124 10.96 30.34 9.42
CA SER A 124 12.02 30.93 10.24
C SER A 124 11.60 32.28 10.80
N ASN A 125 11.01 33.14 9.97
CA ASN A 125 10.51 34.45 10.36
C ASN A 125 9.14 34.73 9.75
N ILE A 126 8.08 34.47 10.53
CA ILE A 126 6.70 34.73 10.11
C ILE A 126 6.41 36.23 9.89
N PHE A 127 7.13 37.11 10.59
CA PHE A 127 6.88 38.55 10.52
C PHE A 127 7.35 39.16 9.21
N GLU A 128 8.49 38.71 8.68
CA GLU A 128 8.96 39.07 7.33
C GLU A 128 8.02 38.50 6.25
N VAL A 129 7.67 37.21 6.36
CA VAL A 129 6.82 36.52 5.39
C VAL A 129 5.47 37.21 5.22
N ILE A 130 4.90 37.79 6.27
CA ILE A 130 3.58 38.42 6.22
C ILE A 130 3.54 39.65 5.31
N ALA A 131 4.64 40.42 5.24
CA ALA A 131 4.68 41.65 4.46
C ALA A 131 4.56 41.33 2.97
N GLU A 132 5.29 40.32 2.52
CA GLU A 132 5.25 39.80 1.15
C GLU A 132 3.97 39.00 0.87
N ALA A 133 3.52 38.16 1.81
CA ALA A 133 2.29 37.39 1.69
C ALA A 133 1.07 38.29 1.43
N ARG A 134 0.99 39.47 2.05
CA ARG A 134 -0.13 40.42 1.82
C ARG A 134 -0.26 40.87 0.37
N ILE A 135 0.85 40.89 -0.36
CA ILE A 135 0.88 41.28 -1.78
C ILE A 135 0.52 40.07 -2.64
N LEU A 136 1.06 38.90 -2.30
CA LEU A 136 0.92 37.68 -3.10
C LEU A 136 -0.44 36.99 -2.92
N ASP A 137 -0.86 36.79 -1.67
CA ASP A 137 -2.04 36.02 -1.29
C ASP A 137 -2.63 36.49 0.05
N ILE A 138 -3.79 37.14 -0.04
CA ILE A 138 -4.49 37.71 1.12
C ILE A 138 -4.92 36.60 2.10
N ASP A 139 -5.32 35.43 1.60
CA ASP A 139 -5.80 34.32 2.43
C ASP A 139 -4.63 33.70 3.21
N PHE A 140 -3.48 33.49 2.56
CA PHE A 140 -2.26 33.03 3.23
C PHE A 140 -1.79 34.04 4.29
N ALA A 141 -1.80 35.34 3.98
CA ALA A 141 -1.47 36.37 4.95
C ALA A 141 -2.40 36.36 6.17
N GLN A 142 -3.71 36.11 5.97
CA GLN A 142 -4.66 35.93 7.07
C GLN A 142 -4.33 34.69 7.92
N CYS A 143 -3.96 33.58 7.30
CA CYS A 143 -3.51 32.38 8.02
C CYS A 143 -2.27 32.65 8.87
N CYS A 144 -1.28 33.37 8.34
CA CYS A 144 -0.11 33.79 9.10
C CYS A 144 -0.51 34.68 10.29
N MET A 145 -1.40 35.66 10.11
CA MET A 145 -1.85 36.55 11.18
C MET A 145 -2.55 35.78 12.30
N GLN A 146 -3.37 34.80 11.96
CA GLN A 146 -4.03 33.95 12.96
C GLN A 146 -3.03 33.06 13.69
N TYR A 147 -2.02 32.52 12.99
CA TYR A 147 -0.95 31.77 13.66
C TYR A 147 -0.21 32.64 14.69
N ILE A 148 0.02 33.93 14.37
CA ILE A 148 0.58 34.88 15.34
C ILE A 148 -0.37 35.06 16.53
N ASP A 149 -1.68 35.21 16.29
CA ASP A 149 -2.66 35.30 17.38
C ASP A 149 -2.62 34.09 18.31
N GLU A 150 -2.43 32.88 17.77
CA GLU A 150 -2.44 31.66 18.58
C GLU A 150 -1.13 31.37 19.32
N ASN A 151 0.00 31.86 18.80
CA ASN A 151 1.35 31.60 19.31
C ASN A 151 2.04 32.90 19.77
N ALA A 152 1.26 33.92 20.13
CA ALA A 152 1.78 35.26 20.46
C ALA A 152 2.84 35.20 21.56
N HIS A 153 2.65 34.33 22.56
CA HIS A 153 3.60 34.14 23.66
C HIS A 153 5.02 33.82 23.18
N ASP A 154 5.18 32.75 22.41
CA ASP A 154 6.50 32.32 21.94
C ASP A 154 7.09 33.30 20.92
N LEU A 155 6.22 33.89 20.08
CA LEU A 155 6.64 34.84 19.05
C LEU A 155 7.12 36.17 19.64
N PHE A 156 6.50 36.69 20.71
CA PHE A 156 6.94 37.93 21.36
C PHE A 156 8.28 37.79 22.09
N LEU A 157 8.63 36.59 22.52
CA LEU A 157 9.95 36.28 23.09
C LEU A 157 11.04 36.16 22.02
N SER A 158 10.67 35.93 20.76
CA SER A 158 11.64 35.76 19.66
C SER A 158 12.44 37.03 19.36
N GLU A 159 13.65 36.88 18.81
CA GLU A 159 14.45 38.00 18.29
C GLU A 159 13.83 38.59 17.00
N ASN A 160 13.10 37.77 16.24
CA ASN A 160 12.43 38.19 15.01
C ASN A 160 11.37 39.27 15.27
N PHE A 161 10.68 39.19 16.41
CA PHE A 161 9.74 40.22 16.83
C PHE A 161 10.39 41.60 16.99
N LEU A 162 11.66 41.68 17.39
CA LEU A 162 12.37 42.95 17.53
C LEU A 162 12.67 43.63 16.19
N GLN A 163 12.52 42.91 15.09
CA GLN A 163 12.83 43.42 13.76
C GLN A 163 11.65 44.14 13.08
N ILE A 164 10.44 44.01 13.63
CA ILE A 164 9.23 44.60 13.01
C ILE A 164 9.22 46.12 13.08
N ASP A 165 8.54 46.76 12.13
CA ASP A 165 8.33 48.20 12.12
C ASP A 165 7.24 48.64 13.12
N ASN A 166 7.22 49.94 13.45
CA ASN A 166 6.26 50.48 14.41
C ASN A 166 4.80 50.33 13.92
N LYS A 167 4.58 50.41 12.60
CA LYS A 167 3.27 50.28 11.97
C LYS A 167 2.70 48.89 12.17
N PHE A 168 3.48 47.85 11.91
CA PHE A 168 3.09 46.47 12.10
C PHE A 168 2.98 46.12 13.60
N LEU A 169 3.82 46.69 14.46
CA LEU A 169 3.64 46.59 15.91
C LEU A 169 2.28 47.15 16.35
N THR A 170 1.90 48.35 15.89
CA THR A 170 0.59 48.94 16.20
C THR A 170 -0.54 48.06 15.69
N GLU A 171 -0.42 47.54 14.46
CA GLU A 171 -1.40 46.61 13.91
C GLU A 171 -1.54 45.37 14.81
N LEU A 172 -0.43 44.76 15.21
CA LEU A 172 -0.42 43.56 16.04
C LEU A 172 -1.07 43.81 17.41
N LEU A 173 -0.68 44.91 18.07
CA LEU A 173 -1.20 45.27 19.39
C LEU A 173 -2.68 45.63 19.39
N SER A 174 -3.23 46.14 18.28
CA SER A 174 -4.66 46.45 18.16
C SER A 174 -5.57 45.20 18.09
N ARG A 175 -5.02 44.00 17.82
CA ARG A 175 -5.81 42.78 17.54
C ARG A 175 -6.47 42.18 18.78
N ASP A 176 -7.79 42.08 18.81
CA ASP A 176 -8.51 41.46 19.92
C ASP A 176 -8.28 39.94 20.11
N LYS A 177 -7.54 39.27 19.22
CA LYS A 177 -7.41 37.79 19.19
C LYS A 177 -6.09 37.24 19.74
N LEU A 178 -5.12 38.08 20.09
CA LEU A 178 -3.81 37.65 20.61
C LEU A 178 -3.98 36.81 21.89
N LYS A 179 -3.41 35.59 21.90
CA LYS A 179 -3.39 34.68 23.04
C LYS A 179 -2.03 34.75 23.74
N THR A 180 -1.98 35.48 24.85
CA THR A 180 -0.82 35.55 25.76
C THR A 180 -1.09 34.74 27.03
N LYS A 181 -0.04 34.32 27.75
CA LYS A 181 -0.19 33.55 28.99
C LYS A 181 -0.58 34.46 30.16
N ASP A 182 0.07 35.61 30.25
CA ASP A 182 -0.10 36.56 31.37
C ASP A 182 -0.97 37.79 30.98
N GLY A 183 -1.78 37.64 29.93
CA GLY A 183 -2.69 38.68 29.46
C GLY A 183 -1.96 39.93 28.93
N GLU A 184 -2.46 41.12 29.28
CA GLU A 184 -1.92 42.40 28.81
C GLU A 184 -0.55 42.76 29.42
N LEU A 185 -0.17 42.14 30.55
CA LEU A 185 1.15 42.39 31.16
C LEU A 185 2.28 41.90 30.25
N GLU A 186 2.11 40.73 29.64
CA GLU A 186 3.07 40.16 28.71
C GLU A 186 3.21 41.02 27.43
N ILE A 187 2.08 41.55 26.95
CA ILE A 187 2.03 42.45 25.78
C ILE A 187 2.81 43.73 26.08
N TRP A 188 2.66 44.27 27.29
CA TRP A 188 3.45 45.41 27.75
C TRP A 188 4.95 45.10 27.78
N GLN A 189 5.35 43.97 28.36
CA GLN A 189 6.75 43.56 28.44
C GLN A 189 7.36 43.38 27.04
N ALA A 190 6.62 42.77 26.12
CA ALA A 190 7.02 42.63 24.72
C ALA A 190 7.21 44.00 24.05
N ALA A 191 6.27 44.93 24.24
CA ALA A 191 6.35 46.28 23.69
C ALA A 191 7.58 47.05 24.21
N ILE A 192 7.88 46.97 25.51
CA ILE A 192 9.08 47.58 26.09
C ILE A 192 10.36 46.93 25.58
N ARG A 193 10.38 45.60 25.44
CA ARG A 193 11.52 44.89 24.85
C ARG A 193 11.79 45.34 23.41
N TRP A 194 10.73 45.51 22.60
CA TRP A 194 10.82 46.06 21.26
C TRP A 194 11.34 47.51 21.28
N ALA A 195 10.80 48.37 22.15
CA ALA A 195 11.20 49.77 22.26
C ALA A 195 12.69 49.91 22.66
N ASP A 196 13.16 49.08 23.60
CA ASP A 196 14.56 49.02 23.99
C ASP A 196 15.46 48.61 22.83
N ALA A 197 15.05 47.62 22.04
CA ALA A 197 15.79 47.19 20.86
C ALA A 197 15.90 48.30 19.80
N GLN A 198 14.82 49.04 19.55
CA GLN A 198 14.83 50.19 18.63
C GLN A 198 15.71 51.34 19.14
N CYS A 199 15.67 51.65 20.44
CA CYS A 199 16.53 52.68 21.05
C CYS A 199 18.02 52.33 20.87
N ARG A 200 18.38 51.06 21.08
CA ARG A 200 19.76 50.55 20.89
C ARG A 200 20.19 50.62 19.42
N ARG A 201 19.31 50.25 18.48
CA ARG A 201 19.59 50.35 17.03
C ARG A 201 19.85 51.79 16.59
N ASN A 202 19.14 52.75 17.19
CA ASN A 202 19.31 54.17 16.91
C ASN A 202 20.48 54.80 17.71
N GLY A 203 21.28 54.00 18.44
CA GLY A 203 22.45 54.48 19.18
C GLY A 203 22.12 55.35 20.40
N THR A 204 20.91 55.21 20.94
CA THR A 204 20.41 56.04 22.04
C THR A 204 20.26 55.26 23.34
N GLU A 205 20.50 55.91 24.48
CA GLU A 205 20.18 55.34 25.80
C GLU A 205 18.68 55.06 25.94
N CYS A 206 18.32 53.91 26.53
CA CYS A 206 16.94 53.48 26.78
C CYS A 206 16.28 54.28 27.93
N SER A 207 16.08 55.59 27.75
CA SER A 207 15.32 56.42 28.68
C SER A 207 13.81 56.24 28.51
N ALA A 208 13.03 56.58 29.54
CA ALA A 208 11.57 56.47 29.50
C ALA A 208 10.93 57.31 28.38
N GLU A 209 11.44 58.53 28.16
CA GLU A 209 11.00 59.42 27.08
C GLU A 209 11.24 58.78 25.70
N LYS A 210 12.45 58.24 25.47
CA LYS A 210 12.79 57.61 24.18
C LYS A 210 12.00 56.33 23.92
N ARG A 211 11.70 55.54 24.97
CA ARG A 211 10.80 54.37 24.86
C ARG A 211 9.40 54.79 24.45
N ARG A 212 8.89 55.88 25.05
CA ARG A 212 7.58 56.44 24.72
C ARG A 212 7.55 56.92 23.27
N ASP A 213 8.59 57.64 22.84
CA ASP A 213 8.74 58.11 21.46
C ASP A 213 8.84 56.96 20.45
N ALA A 214 9.61 55.90 20.79
CA ALA A 214 9.76 54.72 19.94
C ALA A 214 8.44 53.93 19.80
N LEU A 215 7.67 53.78 20.87
CA LEU A 215 6.37 53.12 20.85
C LEU A 215 5.32 53.94 20.10
N GLY A 216 5.32 55.26 20.27
CA GLY A 216 4.43 56.16 19.55
C GLY A 216 2.96 55.73 19.66
N GLN A 217 2.31 55.48 18.52
CA GLN A 217 0.90 55.06 18.46
C GLN A 217 0.67 53.68 19.09
N ALA A 218 1.64 52.77 19.02
CA ALA A 218 1.52 51.40 19.51
C ALA A 218 1.25 51.35 21.03
N LEU A 219 1.72 52.34 21.79
CA LEU A 219 1.47 52.46 23.24
C LEU A 219 -0.04 52.53 23.55
N PHE A 220 -0.81 53.21 22.70
CA PHE A 220 -2.25 53.43 22.92
C PHE A 220 -3.10 52.22 22.54
N GLU A 221 -2.51 51.17 21.96
CA GLU A 221 -3.20 49.91 21.68
C GLU A 221 -3.12 48.91 22.85
N ILE A 222 -2.30 49.20 23.86
CA ILE A 222 -2.14 48.35 25.06
C ILE A 222 -3.26 48.65 26.07
N ARG A 223 -3.89 47.60 26.61
CA ARG A 223 -5.06 47.75 27.48
C ARG A 223 -4.68 47.77 28.95
N PHE A 224 -3.92 48.80 29.35
CA PHE A 224 -3.48 49.02 30.74
C PHE A 224 -4.57 48.85 31.81
N PRO A 225 -5.83 49.29 31.61
CA PRO A 225 -6.88 49.14 32.62
C PRO A 225 -7.26 47.69 32.97
N LEU A 226 -6.78 46.72 32.18
CA LEU A 226 -7.00 45.29 32.41
C LEU A 226 -5.83 44.60 33.14
N ILE A 227 -4.71 45.30 33.34
CA ILE A 227 -3.57 44.82 34.12
C ILE A 227 -3.93 44.98 35.60
N ASN A 228 -3.58 43.99 36.43
CA ASN A 228 -3.90 44.07 37.85
C ASN A 228 -3.12 45.23 38.51
N LYS A 229 -3.68 45.80 39.58
CA LYS A 229 -3.12 47.01 40.21
C LYS A 229 -1.73 46.76 40.83
N GLU A 230 -1.46 45.54 41.28
CA GLU A 230 -0.17 45.19 41.89
C GLU A 230 0.94 45.21 40.85
N ASP A 231 0.75 44.55 39.70
CA ASP A 231 1.70 44.52 38.60
C ASP A 231 1.83 45.90 37.95
N PHE A 232 0.72 46.64 37.83
CA PHE A 232 0.75 48.00 37.32
C PHE A 232 1.65 48.92 38.18
N SER A 233 1.49 48.89 39.51
CA SER A 233 2.30 49.70 40.44
C SER A 233 3.77 49.24 40.54
N LYS A 234 4.04 47.95 40.40
CA LYS A 234 5.40 47.40 40.52
C LYS A 234 6.21 47.48 39.23
N ILE A 235 5.56 47.36 38.08
CA ILE A 235 6.24 47.18 36.78
C ILE A 235 6.04 48.39 35.86
N ILE A 236 4.81 48.90 35.77
CA ILE A 236 4.44 49.89 34.74
C ILE A 236 4.67 51.31 35.23
N GLU A 237 4.20 51.66 36.42
CA GLU A 237 4.40 52.98 37.01
C GLU A 237 5.88 53.36 37.16
N PRO A 238 6.78 52.48 37.66
CA PRO A 238 8.21 52.81 37.78
C PRO A 238 8.93 52.92 36.44
N SER A 239 8.34 52.44 35.34
CA SER A 239 8.95 52.52 34.00
C SER A 239 9.07 53.95 33.47
N GLY A 240 8.25 54.88 34.00
CA GLY A 240 8.21 56.29 33.59
C GLY A 240 7.67 56.56 32.18
N VAL A 241 7.22 55.53 31.45
CA VAL A 241 6.77 55.65 30.05
C VAL A 241 5.38 56.29 29.96
N LEU A 242 4.50 56.10 30.96
CA LEU A 242 3.17 56.72 31.04
C LEU A 242 3.25 58.10 31.72
N THR A 243 2.44 59.06 31.29
CA THR A 243 2.38 60.36 31.99
C THR A 243 1.63 60.24 33.32
N PRO A 244 1.85 61.13 34.29
CA PRO A 244 1.12 61.12 35.55
C PRO A 244 -0.41 61.15 35.36
N GLU A 245 -0.92 61.88 34.37
CA GLU A 245 -2.36 61.95 34.06
C GLU A 245 -2.89 60.61 33.54
N GLU A 246 -2.10 59.89 32.74
CA GLU A 246 -2.42 58.57 32.21
C GLU A 246 -2.45 57.52 33.33
N VAL A 247 -1.45 57.52 34.21
CA VAL A 247 -1.39 56.66 35.41
C VAL A 247 -2.62 56.88 36.29
N ILE A 248 -2.97 58.14 36.58
CA ILE A 248 -4.16 58.49 37.35
C ILE A 248 -5.44 57.99 36.66
N SER A 249 -5.51 58.11 35.32
CA SER A 249 -6.68 57.63 34.56
C SER A 249 -6.88 56.12 34.62
N VAL A 250 -5.79 55.35 34.69
CA VAL A 250 -5.83 53.88 34.85
C VAL A 250 -6.24 53.52 36.28
N TYR A 251 -5.71 54.17 37.32
CA TYR A 251 -6.12 53.91 38.71
C TYR A 251 -7.58 54.27 38.99
N GLN A 252 -8.08 55.34 38.38
CA GLN A 252 -9.47 55.78 38.47
C GLN A 252 -10.44 54.93 37.64
N PHE A 253 -9.93 53.99 36.83
CA PHE A 253 -10.79 53.09 36.06
C PHE A 253 -11.49 52.10 36.98
N ASP A 254 -12.81 52.17 36.97
CA ASP A 254 -13.68 51.16 37.55
C ASP A 254 -14.52 50.52 36.42
N PRO A 255 -14.37 49.21 36.16
CA PRO A 255 -15.16 48.51 35.14
C PRO A 255 -16.67 48.49 35.45
N ASN A 256 -17.08 48.74 36.70
CA ASN A 256 -18.49 48.71 37.14
C ASN A 256 -19.21 50.06 37.04
N LEU A 257 -18.50 51.16 36.81
CA LEU A 257 -19.06 52.51 36.70
C LEU A 257 -19.17 52.95 35.24
N ARG A 258 -20.16 52.41 34.49
CA ARG A 258 -20.49 52.90 33.14
C ARG A 258 -21.37 54.16 33.24
N GLY A 259 -20.93 55.28 32.67
CA GLY A 259 -21.79 56.45 32.41
C GLY A 259 -21.57 57.72 33.25
N LYS A 260 -20.63 57.77 34.21
CA LYS A 260 -20.25 59.04 34.87
C LYS A 260 -19.18 59.78 34.06
N LYS A 261 -19.34 61.10 33.86
CA LYS A 261 -18.30 61.97 33.26
C LYS A 261 -17.03 61.85 34.09
N ARG A 262 -16.00 61.21 33.53
CA ARG A 262 -14.68 61.10 34.16
C ARG A 262 -13.98 62.46 34.07
N LYS A 263 -13.25 62.85 35.13
CA LYS A 263 -12.44 64.08 35.12
C LYS A 263 -11.32 64.00 34.08
N ASN A 264 -10.76 62.81 33.87
CA ASN A 264 -9.76 62.54 32.83
C ASN A 264 -10.33 61.52 31.81
N PRO A 265 -10.29 61.80 30.50
CA PRO A 265 -10.72 60.86 29.48
C PRO A 265 -9.76 59.66 29.40
N MET A 266 -10.30 58.44 29.37
CA MET A 266 -9.50 57.22 29.22
C MET A 266 -8.97 57.15 27.78
N LYS A 267 -7.64 57.10 27.64
CA LYS A 267 -6.96 57.03 26.33
C LYS A 267 -6.65 55.60 25.87
N PHE A 268 -6.75 54.63 26.78
CA PHE A 268 -6.43 53.22 26.51
C PHE A 268 -7.68 52.37 26.31
N PRO A 269 -7.62 51.28 25.53
CA PRO A 269 -8.77 50.41 25.33
C PRO A 269 -9.09 49.65 26.62
N ILE A 270 -10.38 49.38 26.83
CA ILE A 270 -10.92 48.88 28.11
C ILE A 270 -11.58 47.50 28.01
N HIS A 271 -11.65 46.92 26.81
CA HIS A 271 -12.30 45.65 26.55
C HIS A 271 -11.28 44.51 26.55
N LYS A 272 -11.55 43.41 27.23
CA LYS A 272 -10.66 42.23 27.20
C LYS A 272 -10.53 41.70 25.76
N ARG A 273 -9.34 41.21 25.40
CA ARG A 273 -9.14 40.40 24.18
C ARG A 273 -10.11 39.22 24.22
N ASN A 274 -10.78 38.95 23.09
CA ASN A 274 -11.79 37.90 23.02
C ASN A 274 -11.11 36.53 23.10
N GLU A 275 -11.15 35.91 24.28
CA GLU A 275 -10.87 34.48 24.43
C GLU A 275 -12.05 33.67 23.85
N GLN A 276 -12.15 33.53 22.53
CA GLN A 276 -13.01 32.50 21.97
C GLN A 276 -12.38 31.13 22.25
N GLN A 277 -12.76 30.51 23.38
CA GLN A 277 -12.34 29.16 23.75
C GLN A 277 -12.98 28.03 22.90
N ASN A 278 -13.82 28.34 21.91
CA ASN A 278 -14.59 27.32 21.15
C ASN A 278 -14.23 27.13 19.67
N GLU A 279 -13.22 27.82 19.11
CA GLU A 279 -12.86 27.64 17.67
C GLU A 279 -11.68 26.70 17.41
N LYS A 280 -11.00 26.19 18.45
CA LYS A 280 -9.87 25.25 18.28
C LYS A 280 -10.25 23.96 17.53
N ARG A 281 -11.54 23.56 17.55
CA ARG A 281 -12.05 22.38 16.82
C ARG A 281 -12.58 22.70 15.42
N THR A 282 -13.02 23.93 15.16
CA THR A 282 -13.60 24.32 13.87
C THR A 282 -12.53 24.74 12.87
N PHE A 283 -11.43 25.36 13.27
CA PHE A 283 -10.51 25.98 12.31
C PHE A 283 -9.49 25.03 11.68
N LEU A 284 -8.87 24.13 12.46
CA LEU A 284 -8.10 23.02 11.87
C LEU A 284 -9.01 22.19 10.96
N HIS A 285 -10.31 22.08 11.28
CA HIS A 285 -11.30 21.42 10.45
C HIS A 285 -11.75 22.26 9.25
N ILE A 286 -11.74 23.61 9.28
CA ILE A 286 -12.13 24.48 8.15
C ILE A 286 -10.96 24.71 7.20
N ILE A 287 -9.72 24.89 7.68
CA ILE A 287 -8.54 24.86 6.82
C ILE A 287 -8.32 23.45 6.31
N LYS A 288 -8.40 22.40 7.15
CA LYS A 288 -8.38 21.04 6.61
C LYS A 288 -9.53 20.86 5.66
N LYS A 289 -10.77 21.25 5.92
CA LYS A 289 -11.89 21.03 4.99
C LYS A 289 -11.83 21.90 3.73
N LYS A 290 -11.42 23.17 3.77
CA LYS A 290 -11.28 24.00 2.55
C LYS A 290 -10.03 23.62 1.76
N CYS A 291 -8.90 23.37 2.43
CA CYS A 291 -7.72 22.83 1.76
C CYS A 291 -8.00 21.41 1.27
N PHE A 292 -8.69 20.55 2.02
CA PHE A 292 -9.07 19.19 1.62
C PHE A 292 -10.11 19.22 0.50
N ASP A 293 -11.13 20.08 0.55
CA ASP A 293 -12.14 20.20 -0.51
C ASP A 293 -11.54 20.84 -1.78
N ALA A 294 -10.57 21.77 -1.67
CA ALA A 294 -9.79 22.27 -2.81
C ALA A 294 -8.77 21.23 -3.33
N PHE A 295 -8.12 20.50 -2.42
CA PHE A 295 -7.08 19.50 -2.70
C PHE A 295 -7.64 18.16 -3.19
N PHE A 296 -8.88 17.80 -2.85
CA PHE A 296 -9.59 16.61 -3.33
C PHE A 296 -10.62 16.95 -4.42
N GLY A 297 -11.28 18.11 -4.37
CA GLY A 297 -12.28 18.53 -5.36
C GLY A 297 -11.68 18.90 -6.73
N GLN A 298 -10.44 19.42 -6.77
CA GLN A 298 -9.71 19.67 -8.02
C GLN A 298 -8.73 18.57 -8.42
N LYS A 299 -8.45 17.59 -7.55
CA LYS A 299 -7.53 16.47 -7.84
C LYS A 299 -7.93 15.70 -9.10
N TYR A 300 -9.21 15.67 -9.43
CA TYR A 300 -9.73 14.92 -10.57
C TYR A 300 -9.49 15.59 -11.92
N ASN A 301 -9.45 16.93 -12.00
CA ASN A 301 -9.39 17.64 -13.29
C ASN A 301 -7.99 18.18 -13.66
N ASN A 302 -6.99 18.12 -12.76
CA ASN A 302 -5.65 18.65 -13.05
C ASN A 302 -4.48 17.84 -12.44
N SER A 303 -4.71 16.58 -12.07
CA SER A 303 -3.60 15.70 -11.68
C SER A 303 -2.67 15.41 -12.86
N LEU A 304 -1.43 15.05 -12.58
CA LEU A 304 -0.46 14.59 -13.58
C LEU A 304 -1.03 13.46 -14.41
N ALA A 305 -1.65 12.44 -13.78
CA ALA A 305 -2.28 11.35 -14.48
C ALA A 305 -3.38 11.83 -15.45
N HIS A 306 -4.24 12.77 -15.03
CA HIS A 306 -5.26 13.36 -15.90
C HIS A 306 -4.64 14.07 -17.11
N ARG A 307 -3.67 14.98 -16.85
CA ARG A 307 -2.98 15.72 -17.91
C ARG A 307 -2.28 14.79 -18.91
N MET A 308 -1.67 13.70 -18.43
CA MET A 308 -1.03 12.72 -19.30
C MET A 308 -2.04 11.89 -20.11
N LYS A 309 -3.21 11.55 -19.55
CA LYS A 309 -4.30 10.92 -20.30
C LYS A 309 -4.84 11.82 -21.40
N GLU A 310 -5.04 13.10 -21.12
CA GLU A 310 -5.46 14.08 -22.14
C GLU A 310 -4.41 14.25 -23.23
N LEU A 311 -3.12 14.32 -22.87
CA LEU A 311 -2.02 14.39 -23.82
C LEU A 311 -1.99 13.18 -24.77
N LEU A 312 -2.19 11.97 -24.24
CA LEU A 312 -2.28 10.75 -25.06
C LEU A 312 -3.54 10.76 -25.94
N GLY A 313 -4.70 11.13 -25.39
CA GLY A 313 -5.98 11.09 -26.09
C GLY A 313 -6.08 12.09 -27.24
N ASN A 314 -5.56 13.30 -27.07
CA ASN A 314 -5.62 14.36 -28.08
C ASN A 314 -4.47 14.29 -29.10
N GLY A 315 -3.34 13.68 -28.73
CA GLY A 315 -2.16 13.57 -29.60
C GLY A 315 -1.47 14.90 -29.91
N THR A 316 -1.74 15.95 -29.13
CA THR A 316 -1.13 17.28 -29.29
C THR A 316 0.38 17.19 -29.08
N PHE A 317 1.18 17.69 -30.04
CA PHE A 317 2.65 17.55 -30.06
C PHE A 317 3.20 16.14 -30.29
N ALA A 318 2.37 15.19 -30.74
CA ALA A 318 2.86 13.86 -31.11
C ALA A 318 3.86 13.94 -32.27
N ASP A 319 5.06 13.42 -32.03
CA ASP A 319 6.21 13.43 -32.94
C ASP A 319 6.56 12.02 -33.47
N VAL A 320 5.78 11.01 -33.06
CA VAL A 320 5.84 9.63 -33.57
C VAL A 320 4.42 9.04 -33.71
N LYS A 321 4.24 8.11 -34.65
CA LYS A 321 2.99 7.35 -34.83
C LYS A 321 3.31 5.87 -34.95
N PHE A 322 2.65 5.04 -34.15
CA PHE A 322 2.73 3.58 -34.24
C PHE A 322 1.62 3.05 -35.14
N ARG A 323 1.97 2.21 -36.11
CA ARG A 323 1.07 1.48 -36.99
C ARG A 323 0.95 0.06 -36.46
N ILE A 324 -0.28 -0.37 -36.16
CA ILE A 324 -0.58 -1.74 -35.76
C ILE A 324 -1.57 -2.29 -36.78
N GLU A 325 -1.27 -3.47 -37.30
CA GLU A 325 -2.10 -4.20 -38.25
C GLU A 325 -2.65 -5.45 -37.55
N GLU A 326 -3.97 -5.55 -37.46
CA GLU A 326 -4.70 -6.67 -36.86
C GLU A 326 -5.73 -7.19 -37.87
N GLY A 327 -5.38 -8.24 -38.60
CA GLY A 327 -6.19 -8.73 -39.72
C GLY A 327 -6.28 -7.70 -40.85
N GLU A 328 -7.49 -7.25 -41.16
CA GLU A 328 -7.75 -6.18 -42.14
C GLU A 328 -7.75 -4.78 -41.50
N GLU A 329 -7.72 -4.68 -40.17
CA GLU A 329 -7.74 -3.39 -39.46
C GLU A 329 -6.32 -2.84 -39.33
N THR A 330 -6.12 -1.57 -39.72
CA THR A 330 -4.87 -0.84 -39.50
C THR A 330 -5.16 0.41 -38.68
N LYS A 331 -4.52 0.54 -37.52
CA LYS A 331 -4.66 1.73 -36.66
C LYS A 331 -3.34 2.46 -36.51
N LEU A 332 -3.40 3.78 -36.64
CA LEU A 332 -2.28 4.70 -36.39
C LEU A 332 -2.48 5.37 -35.03
N LEU A 333 -1.58 5.11 -34.09
CA LEU A 333 -1.61 5.65 -32.74
C LEU A 333 -0.54 6.74 -32.57
N PRO A 334 -0.91 8.02 -32.40
CA PRO A 334 0.05 9.08 -32.13
C PRO A 334 0.65 8.95 -30.72
N ALA A 335 1.94 9.25 -30.58
CA ALA A 335 2.65 9.23 -29.30
C ALA A 335 3.82 10.24 -29.31
N HIS A 336 4.49 10.35 -28.16
CA HIS A 336 5.59 11.29 -27.92
C HIS A 336 6.90 10.52 -27.68
N LYS A 337 7.92 10.72 -28.53
CA LYS A 337 9.22 10.04 -28.46
C LYS A 337 9.86 10.19 -27.09
N ALA A 338 9.79 11.38 -26.50
CA ALA A 338 10.31 11.65 -25.16
C ALA A 338 9.75 10.67 -24.11
N ILE A 339 8.42 10.55 -24.05
CA ILE A 339 7.73 9.74 -23.05
C ILE A 339 8.01 8.25 -23.28
N ILE A 340 7.89 7.79 -24.54
CA ILE A 340 8.12 6.39 -24.91
C ILE A 340 9.56 5.97 -24.63
N SER A 341 10.54 6.79 -25.01
CA SER A 341 11.96 6.44 -24.89
C SER A 341 12.42 6.33 -23.43
N VAL A 342 11.76 7.05 -22.52
CA VAL A 342 12.06 6.94 -21.09
C VAL A 342 11.41 5.70 -20.45
N ALA A 343 10.30 5.23 -21.03
CA ALA A 343 9.50 4.14 -20.48
C ALA A 343 9.90 2.75 -21.00
N SER A 344 10.49 2.66 -22.19
CA SER A 344 10.83 1.39 -22.83
C SER A 344 12.05 1.55 -23.75
N ASP A 345 13.15 0.90 -23.38
CA ASP A 345 14.38 0.87 -24.18
C ASP A 345 14.16 0.15 -25.53
N PRO A 346 13.39 -0.97 -25.63
CA PRO A 346 13.04 -1.57 -26.92
C PRO A 346 12.25 -0.63 -27.85
N LEU A 347 11.28 0.12 -27.33
CA LEU A 347 10.55 1.10 -28.13
C LEU A 347 11.44 2.28 -28.53
N GLU A 348 12.36 2.72 -27.67
CA GLU A 348 13.38 3.72 -28.03
C GLU A 348 14.24 3.23 -29.20
N ALA A 349 14.69 1.98 -29.17
CA ALA A 349 15.48 1.40 -30.25
C ALA A 349 14.72 1.44 -31.57
N LEU A 350 13.44 1.04 -31.59
CA LEU A 350 12.59 1.12 -32.79
C LEU A 350 12.51 2.55 -33.33
N ILE A 351 12.29 3.53 -32.45
CA ILE A 351 12.25 4.97 -32.82
C ILE A 351 13.57 5.43 -33.44
N ARG A 352 14.72 4.95 -32.94
CA ARG A 352 16.05 5.32 -33.46
C ARG A 352 16.35 4.68 -34.81
N PHE A 353 15.93 3.44 -35.04
CA PHE A 353 16.22 2.71 -36.28
C PHE A 353 15.32 3.13 -37.45
N GLU A 354 14.09 3.58 -37.18
CA GLU A 354 13.18 4.07 -38.22
C GLU A 354 13.28 5.59 -38.39
N ALA A 355 14.35 6.02 -39.09
CA ALA A 355 14.70 7.42 -39.32
C ALA A 355 13.85 8.14 -40.39
N SER A 356 13.01 7.42 -41.14
CA SER A 356 12.08 8.02 -42.10
C SER A 356 10.77 8.39 -41.39
N ASN A 357 10.22 9.58 -41.69
CA ASN A 357 8.94 10.13 -41.16
C ASN A 357 7.67 9.28 -41.45
N GLN A 358 7.79 7.98 -41.65
CA GLN A 358 6.72 7.03 -41.83
C GLN A 358 6.49 6.29 -40.51
N SER A 359 5.22 6.04 -40.20
CA SER A 359 4.75 5.38 -38.98
C SER A 359 5.56 4.13 -38.63
N ILE A 360 5.80 3.90 -37.33
CA ILE A 360 6.54 2.74 -36.83
C ILE A 360 5.64 1.52 -36.79
N GLU A 361 6.02 0.44 -37.49
CA GLU A 361 5.23 -0.79 -37.53
C GLU A 361 5.43 -1.63 -36.26
N ILE A 362 4.34 -1.94 -35.58
CA ILE A 362 4.30 -2.83 -34.41
C ILE A 362 3.68 -4.16 -34.82
N LYS A 363 4.42 -5.25 -34.62
CA LYS A 363 4.03 -6.61 -35.03
C LYS A 363 3.63 -7.46 -33.83
N ASN A 364 2.79 -8.46 -34.08
CA ASN A 364 2.41 -9.52 -33.15
C ASN A 364 1.72 -9.07 -31.85
N ILE A 365 1.02 -7.93 -31.88
CA ILE A 365 0.28 -7.38 -30.74
C ILE A 365 -1.03 -6.78 -31.22
N SER A 366 -2.12 -7.07 -30.53
CA SER A 366 -3.44 -6.51 -30.84
C SER A 366 -3.52 -5.01 -30.55
N ILE A 367 -4.40 -4.34 -31.28
CA ILE A 367 -4.65 -2.90 -31.11
C ILE A 367 -5.07 -2.56 -29.66
N PRO A 368 -5.96 -3.32 -28.99
CA PRO A 368 -6.34 -3.04 -27.60
C PRO A 368 -5.17 -3.16 -26.62
N VAL A 369 -4.29 -4.16 -26.78
CA VAL A 369 -3.16 -4.37 -25.87
C VAL A 369 -2.12 -3.26 -26.02
N PHE A 370 -1.78 -2.86 -27.24
CA PHE A 370 -0.84 -1.76 -27.42
C PHE A 370 -1.40 -0.42 -26.91
N ASN A 371 -2.71 -0.18 -27.06
CA ASN A 371 -3.34 1.00 -26.45
C ASN A 371 -3.24 0.96 -24.91
N LEU A 372 -3.41 -0.21 -24.29
CA LEU A 372 -3.21 -0.40 -22.85
C LEU A 372 -1.77 -0.10 -22.46
N LEU A 373 -0.76 -0.55 -23.23
CA LEU A 373 0.63 -0.20 -22.99
C LEU A 373 0.84 1.32 -22.96
N LEU A 374 0.28 2.04 -23.94
CA LEU A 374 0.39 3.51 -23.99
C LEU A 374 -0.33 4.16 -22.81
N GLN A 375 -1.53 3.70 -22.45
CA GLN A 375 -2.26 4.21 -21.29
C GLN A 375 -1.48 4.02 -19.98
N PHE A 376 -0.83 2.86 -19.83
CA PHE A 376 0.06 2.58 -18.71
C PHE A 376 1.28 3.50 -18.71
N ILE A 377 2.00 3.60 -19.83
CA ILE A 377 3.20 4.45 -19.95
C ILE A 377 2.92 5.92 -19.59
N TYR A 378 1.74 6.44 -19.95
CA TYR A 378 1.40 7.85 -19.74
C TYR A 378 0.86 8.11 -18.34
N ALA A 379 0.04 7.22 -17.79
CA ALA A 379 -0.79 7.53 -16.63
C ALA A 379 -0.83 6.43 -15.55
N ASP A 380 0.03 5.43 -15.65
CA ASP A 380 0.01 4.22 -14.81
C ASP A 380 -1.39 3.59 -14.74
N ASP A 381 -2.14 3.69 -15.84
CA ASP A 381 -3.53 3.24 -15.91
C ASP A 381 -3.61 1.75 -16.29
N PHE A 382 -4.03 0.93 -15.34
CA PHE A 382 -4.28 -0.51 -15.52
C PHE A 382 -5.77 -0.85 -15.53
N SER A 383 -6.67 0.12 -15.66
CA SER A 383 -8.13 -0.11 -15.62
C SER A 383 -8.64 -1.06 -16.71
N VAL A 384 -7.91 -1.17 -17.82
CA VAL A 384 -8.24 -2.05 -18.94
C VAL A 384 -7.65 -3.47 -18.76
N LEU A 385 -6.71 -3.67 -17.82
CA LEU A 385 -6.15 -5.00 -17.53
C LEU A 385 -7.19 -5.88 -16.85
N ASN A 386 -7.46 -7.04 -17.45
CA ASN A 386 -8.42 -8.02 -16.96
C ASN A 386 -7.96 -9.45 -17.28
N GLY A 387 -8.68 -10.45 -16.77
CA GLY A 387 -8.28 -11.85 -16.96
C GLY A 387 -8.18 -12.28 -18.43
N GLN A 388 -8.99 -11.71 -19.33
CA GLN A 388 -9.02 -12.11 -20.75
C GLN A 388 -7.81 -11.60 -21.53
N ASN A 389 -7.38 -10.37 -21.28
CA ASN A 389 -6.22 -9.79 -21.97
C ASN A 389 -4.89 -9.98 -21.21
N TRP A 390 -4.92 -10.52 -19.98
CA TRP A 390 -3.74 -10.67 -19.12
C TRP A 390 -2.56 -11.36 -19.81
N ALA A 391 -2.79 -12.45 -20.53
CA ALA A 391 -1.71 -13.24 -21.14
C ALA A 391 -1.00 -12.45 -22.25
N GLU A 392 -1.77 -11.76 -23.11
CA GLU A 392 -1.22 -10.95 -24.18
C GLU A 392 -0.52 -9.70 -23.63
N VAL A 393 -1.10 -9.04 -22.62
CA VAL A 393 -0.49 -7.90 -21.93
C VAL A 393 0.81 -8.30 -21.25
N MET A 394 0.87 -9.44 -20.57
CA MET A 394 2.11 -9.93 -19.93
C MET A 394 3.23 -10.15 -20.96
N LYS A 395 2.91 -10.79 -22.09
CA LYS A 395 3.87 -10.98 -23.21
C LYS A 395 4.37 -9.64 -23.72
N ALA A 396 3.47 -8.69 -23.99
CA ALA A 396 3.81 -7.39 -24.54
C ALA A 396 4.62 -6.54 -23.52
N ALA A 397 4.26 -6.57 -22.24
CA ALA A 397 4.96 -5.88 -21.17
C ALA A 397 6.39 -6.40 -21.00
N LYS A 398 6.60 -7.72 -21.12
CA LYS A 398 7.94 -8.31 -21.13
C LYS A 398 8.72 -7.97 -22.40
N MET A 399 8.08 -8.08 -23.56
CA MET A 399 8.71 -7.77 -24.85
C MET A 399 9.21 -6.33 -24.95
N TYR A 400 8.45 -5.36 -24.44
CA TYR A 400 8.84 -3.95 -24.42
C TYR A 400 9.46 -3.50 -23.10
N GLU A 401 9.79 -4.43 -22.20
CA GLU A 401 10.48 -4.15 -20.94
C GLU A 401 9.78 -3.10 -20.04
N ILE A 402 8.45 -3.06 -20.05
CA ILE A 402 7.66 -2.11 -19.26
C ILE A 402 7.51 -2.68 -17.84
N SER A 403 8.52 -2.47 -16.99
CA SER A 403 8.63 -3.15 -15.69
C SER A 403 7.41 -2.94 -14.79
N GLY A 404 6.88 -1.71 -14.71
CA GLY A 404 5.70 -1.44 -13.87
C GLY A 404 4.46 -2.23 -14.29
N LEU A 405 4.31 -2.51 -15.59
CA LEU A 405 3.19 -3.30 -16.11
C LEU A 405 3.41 -4.79 -15.88
N VAL A 406 4.66 -5.26 -15.97
CA VAL A 406 5.03 -6.64 -15.58
C VAL A 406 4.65 -6.88 -14.11
N GLU A 407 5.01 -5.96 -13.21
CA GLU A 407 4.64 -6.05 -11.79
C GLU A 407 3.12 -6.05 -11.58
N ALA A 408 2.39 -5.22 -12.32
CA ALA A 408 0.92 -5.22 -12.29
C ALA A 408 0.33 -6.56 -12.72
N CYS A 409 0.89 -7.20 -13.76
CA CYS A 409 0.46 -8.52 -14.20
C CYS A 409 0.83 -9.62 -13.19
N LEU A 410 2.00 -9.54 -12.52
CA LEU A 410 2.45 -10.49 -11.48
C LEU A 410 1.61 -10.39 -10.19
N THR A 411 1.06 -9.22 -9.90
CA THR A 411 0.19 -8.97 -8.74
C THR A 411 -1.30 -9.20 -9.04
N PHE A 412 -1.66 -9.46 -10.30
CA PHE A 412 -3.04 -9.72 -10.71
C PHE A 412 -3.65 -10.93 -9.96
N PRO A 413 -4.94 -10.87 -9.56
CA PRO A 413 -5.58 -11.99 -8.86
C PRO A 413 -5.63 -13.27 -9.70
N ILE A 414 -4.86 -14.27 -9.29
CA ILE A 414 -4.76 -15.58 -9.97
C ILE A 414 -6.13 -16.25 -10.16
N SER A 415 -7.05 -16.07 -9.20
CA SER A 415 -8.42 -16.60 -9.25
C SER A 415 -9.31 -15.98 -10.34
N GLN A 416 -8.90 -14.85 -10.91
CA GLN A 416 -9.62 -14.17 -11.99
C GLN A 416 -9.06 -14.52 -13.38
N LEU A 417 -8.00 -15.33 -13.45
CA LEU A 417 -7.45 -15.78 -14.73
C LEU A 417 -8.39 -16.84 -15.35
N PRO A 418 -8.73 -16.71 -16.65
CA PRO A 418 -9.65 -17.62 -17.32
C PRO A 418 -9.04 -19.01 -17.48
N ASN A 419 -7.72 -19.08 -17.67
CA ASN A 419 -6.99 -20.33 -17.80
C ASN A 419 -5.69 -20.27 -17.00
N ILE A 420 -5.72 -20.86 -15.80
CA ILE A 420 -4.54 -20.91 -14.92
C ILE A 420 -3.42 -21.78 -15.49
N PHE A 421 -3.75 -22.81 -16.27
CA PHE A 421 -2.75 -23.71 -16.84
C PHE A 421 -1.93 -22.99 -17.90
N GLU A 422 -2.59 -22.25 -18.80
CA GLU A 422 -1.92 -21.37 -19.76
C GLU A 422 -1.06 -20.31 -19.07
N ALA A 423 -1.51 -19.78 -17.93
CA ALA A 423 -0.73 -18.82 -17.16
C ALA A 423 0.57 -19.42 -16.59
N VAL A 424 0.57 -20.71 -16.19
CA VAL A 424 1.79 -21.42 -15.76
C VAL A 424 2.75 -21.60 -16.94
N ASP A 425 2.25 -22.05 -18.09
CA ASP A 425 3.09 -22.24 -19.28
C ASP A 425 3.69 -20.93 -19.76
N LEU A 426 2.89 -19.86 -19.75
CA LEU A 426 3.37 -18.52 -20.08
C LEU A 426 4.42 -18.03 -19.07
N ALA A 427 4.20 -18.26 -17.78
CA ALA A 427 5.16 -17.87 -16.75
C ALA A 427 6.50 -18.59 -16.93
N ARG A 428 6.48 -19.87 -17.29
CA ARG A 428 7.69 -20.65 -17.62
C ARG A 428 8.38 -20.12 -18.87
N LEU A 429 7.61 -19.82 -19.92
CA LEU A 429 8.15 -19.28 -21.17
C LEU A 429 8.85 -17.92 -20.98
N LEU A 430 8.41 -17.14 -20.00
CA LEU A 430 8.95 -15.81 -19.69
C LEU A 430 9.92 -15.80 -18.49
N ASP A 431 10.36 -16.97 -18.02
CA ASP A 431 11.26 -17.15 -16.86
C ASP A 431 10.75 -16.48 -15.57
N LEU A 432 9.44 -16.59 -15.30
CA LEU A 432 8.74 -16.03 -14.13
C LEU A 432 8.45 -17.12 -13.07
N GLU A 433 9.50 -17.70 -12.50
CA GLU A 433 9.40 -18.86 -11.60
C GLU A 433 8.52 -18.62 -10.36
N GLU A 434 8.65 -17.47 -9.70
CA GLU A 434 7.86 -17.15 -8.51
C GLU A 434 6.36 -17.11 -8.80
N PHE A 435 5.97 -16.58 -9.96
CA PHE A 435 4.57 -16.54 -10.38
C PHE A 435 4.07 -17.92 -10.78
N ALA A 436 4.88 -18.69 -11.50
CA ALA A 436 4.55 -20.08 -11.84
C ALA A 436 4.28 -20.92 -10.58
N ASN A 437 5.12 -20.77 -9.54
CA ASN A 437 4.93 -21.46 -8.26
C ASN A 437 3.64 -21.03 -7.56
N ARG A 438 3.32 -19.73 -7.52
CA ARG A 438 2.04 -19.24 -6.97
C ARG A 438 0.82 -19.79 -7.73
N CYS A 439 0.91 -19.90 -9.05
CA CYS A 439 -0.13 -20.52 -9.88
C CYS A 439 -0.27 -22.02 -9.57
N LEU A 440 0.84 -22.74 -9.41
CA LEU A 440 0.83 -24.15 -9.03
C LEU A 440 0.25 -24.39 -7.63
N ASP A 441 0.57 -23.53 -6.65
CA ASP A 441 -0.04 -23.60 -5.30
C ASP A 441 -1.56 -23.36 -5.34
N TYR A 442 -2.00 -22.46 -6.22
CA TYR A 442 -3.42 -22.22 -6.46
C TYR A 442 -4.09 -23.43 -7.10
N ILE A 443 -3.41 -24.08 -8.06
CA ILE A 443 -3.87 -25.34 -8.67
C ILE A 443 -3.98 -26.42 -7.60
N ASP A 444 -2.97 -26.60 -6.75
CA ASP A 444 -2.97 -27.61 -5.68
C ASP A 444 -4.16 -27.45 -4.74
N THR A 445 -4.52 -26.22 -4.41
CA THR A 445 -5.63 -25.88 -3.50
C THR A 445 -7.00 -26.04 -4.17
N ASN A 446 -7.12 -25.79 -5.47
CA ASN A 446 -8.40 -25.72 -6.21
C ASN A 446 -8.54 -26.78 -7.31
N VAL A 447 -7.71 -27.83 -7.28
CA VAL A 447 -7.60 -28.83 -8.36
C VAL A 447 -8.96 -29.41 -8.75
N GLU A 448 -9.84 -29.66 -7.78
CA GLU A 448 -11.15 -30.28 -8.01
C GLU A 448 -12.08 -29.46 -8.93
N THR A 449 -12.04 -28.13 -8.82
CA THR A 449 -12.82 -27.26 -9.70
C THR A 449 -12.11 -27.09 -11.03
N LEU A 450 -10.78 -26.99 -11.02
CA LEU A 450 -9.95 -26.76 -12.20
C LEU A 450 -9.98 -27.93 -13.18
N LEU A 451 -9.97 -29.18 -12.71
CA LEU A 451 -10.06 -30.38 -13.56
C LEU A 451 -11.36 -30.46 -14.38
N ARG A 452 -12.42 -29.74 -13.96
CA ARG A 452 -13.71 -29.69 -14.67
C ARG A 452 -13.76 -28.59 -15.73
N THR A 453 -12.79 -27.67 -15.72
CA THR A 453 -12.77 -26.54 -16.67
C THR A 453 -12.37 -27.00 -18.07
N ASN A 454 -12.67 -26.18 -19.08
CA ASN A 454 -12.17 -26.42 -20.44
C ASN A 454 -10.69 -26.06 -20.58
N GLY A 455 -10.15 -25.18 -19.71
CA GLY A 455 -8.72 -24.84 -19.70
C GLY A 455 -7.83 -26.07 -19.44
N PHE A 456 -8.26 -26.98 -18.57
CA PHE A 456 -7.57 -28.25 -18.33
C PHE A 456 -7.44 -29.12 -19.60
N LEU A 457 -8.38 -29.04 -20.54
CA LEU A 457 -8.32 -29.84 -21.77
C LEU A 457 -7.24 -29.37 -22.76
N GLN A 458 -6.72 -28.16 -22.56
CA GLN A 458 -5.73 -27.53 -23.44
C GLN A 458 -4.28 -27.79 -23.01
N ILE A 459 -4.06 -28.45 -21.87
CA ILE A 459 -2.70 -28.75 -21.39
C ILE A 459 -2.08 -29.87 -22.24
N ASP A 460 -0.75 -29.85 -22.34
CA ASP A 460 -0.01 -30.93 -22.98
C ASP A 460 0.14 -32.17 -22.05
N GLN A 461 0.59 -33.28 -22.62
CA GLN A 461 0.80 -34.52 -21.87
C GLN A 461 1.89 -34.38 -20.79
N GLN A 462 2.87 -33.49 -21.00
CA GLN A 462 3.97 -33.28 -20.07
C GLN A 462 3.49 -32.60 -18.78
N PHE A 463 2.72 -31.52 -18.91
CA PHE A 463 2.05 -30.85 -17.79
C PHE A 463 1.10 -31.82 -17.10
N LEU A 464 0.32 -32.61 -17.85
CA LEU A 464 -0.58 -33.61 -17.27
C LEU A 464 0.19 -34.60 -16.37
N CYS A 465 1.36 -35.07 -16.82
CA CYS A 465 2.24 -35.93 -16.02
C CYS A 465 2.76 -35.20 -14.78
N GLU A 466 3.20 -33.95 -14.92
CA GLU A 466 3.65 -33.12 -13.80
C GLU A 466 2.55 -32.99 -12.74
N LEU A 467 1.34 -32.63 -13.17
CA LEU A 467 0.19 -32.43 -12.29
C LEU A 467 -0.11 -33.69 -11.48
N PHE A 468 -0.15 -34.87 -12.12
CA PHE A 468 -0.49 -36.13 -11.44
C PHE A 468 0.59 -36.62 -10.47
N VAL A 469 1.84 -36.23 -10.66
CA VAL A 469 2.93 -36.55 -9.72
C VAL A 469 2.85 -35.72 -8.43
N ARG A 470 2.22 -34.54 -8.46
CA ARG A 470 2.20 -33.63 -7.31
C ARG A 470 1.53 -34.26 -6.09
N GLU A 471 2.21 -34.20 -4.95
CA GLU A 471 1.76 -34.78 -3.67
C GLU A 471 0.85 -33.82 -2.87
N ASN A 472 0.88 -32.52 -3.21
CA ASN A 472 0.16 -31.46 -2.50
C ASN A 472 -1.27 -31.20 -3.00
N LEU A 473 -1.75 -32.00 -3.96
CA LEU A 473 -3.10 -31.83 -4.54
C LEU A 473 -4.21 -32.08 -3.51
N GLN A 474 -5.03 -31.06 -3.25
CA GLN A 474 -6.18 -31.14 -2.34
C GLN A 474 -7.41 -31.75 -3.02
N ILE A 475 -7.34 -33.03 -3.37
CA ILE A 475 -8.40 -33.76 -4.07
C ILE A 475 -9.19 -34.69 -3.14
N ASN A 476 -10.47 -34.95 -3.46
CA ASN A 476 -11.34 -35.83 -2.66
C ASN A 476 -11.12 -37.33 -2.92
N GLY A 477 -10.18 -37.69 -3.80
CA GLY A 477 -9.80 -39.07 -4.12
C GLY A 477 -9.21 -39.22 -5.53
N GLU A 478 -8.36 -40.23 -5.71
CA GLU A 478 -7.65 -40.52 -6.97
C GLU A 478 -8.59 -40.82 -8.16
N ILE A 479 -9.83 -41.26 -7.87
CA ILE A 479 -10.88 -41.42 -8.89
C ILE A 479 -11.18 -40.12 -9.65
N SER A 480 -11.02 -38.97 -9.00
CA SER A 480 -11.21 -37.68 -9.66
C SER A 480 -10.09 -37.36 -10.66
N LEU A 481 -8.84 -37.78 -10.39
CA LEU A 481 -7.74 -37.68 -11.35
C LEU A 481 -7.95 -38.63 -12.53
N TRP A 482 -8.42 -39.85 -12.27
CA TRP A 482 -8.78 -40.82 -13.31
C TRP A 482 -9.85 -40.27 -14.27
N ASN A 483 -10.97 -39.80 -13.72
CA ASN A 483 -12.06 -39.24 -14.53
C ASN A 483 -11.63 -38.00 -15.32
N ALA A 484 -10.76 -37.16 -14.74
CA ALA A 484 -10.19 -36.03 -15.45
C ALA A 484 -9.24 -36.48 -16.57
N ALA A 485 -8.40 -37.48 -16.34
CA ALA A 485 -7.51 -38.05 -17.35
C ALA A 485 -8.30 -38.60 -18.55
N LEU A 486 -9.35 -39.38 -18.30
CA LEU A 486 -10.23 -39.88 -19.37
C LEU A 486 -10.88 -38.74 -20.15
N ARG A 487 -11.36 -37.70 -19.47
CA ARG A 487 -11.96 -36.52 -20.10
C ARG A 487 -10.95 -35.77 -20.98
N TRP A 488 -9.70 -35.60 -20.52
CA TRP A 488 -8.63 -35.01 -21.31
C TRP A 488 -8.31 -35.86 -22.54
N ALA A 489 -8.18 -37.18 -22.36
CA ALA A 489 -7.86 -38.11 -23.44
C ALA A 489 -8.96 -38.17 -24.52
N ASP A 490 -10.23 -38.18 -24.12
CA ASP A 490 -11.38 -38.11 -25.02
C ASP A 490 -11.38 -36.81 -25.83
N ALA A 491 -11.11 -35.67 -25.18
CA ALA A 491 -11.01 -34.39 -25.88
C ALA A 491 -9.86 -34.36 -26.91
N GLN A 492 -8.69 -34.88 -26.54
CA GLN A 492 -7.53 -34.98 -27.44
C GLN A 492 -7.77 -35.96 -28.60
N CYS A 493 -8.43 -37.09 -28.36
CA CYS A 493 -8.83 -38.02 -29.43
C CYS A 493 -9.77 -37.36 -30.44
N ARG A 494 -10.75 -36.58 -29.97
CA ARG A 494 -11.67 -35.84 -30.84
C ARG A 494 -10.96 -34.75 -31.63
N GLN A 495 -10.02 -34.04 -31.02
CA GLN A 495 -9.22 -33.03 -31.70
C GLN A 495 -8.37 -33.62 -32.83
N ASN A 496 -7.85 -34.84 -32.62
CA ASN A 496 -7.06 -35.58 -33.60
C ASN A 496 -7.89 -36.43 -34.58
N SER A 497 -9.24 -36.30 -34.57
CA SER A 497 -10.17 -37.07 -35.41
C SER A 497 -10.04 -38.60 -35.30
N THR A 498 -9.62 -39.09 -34.14
CA THR A 498 -9.52 -40.52 -33.82
C THR A 498 -10.71 -41.01 -33.01
N GLU A 499 -11.13 -42.27 -33.21
CA GLU A 499 -12.20 -42.89 -32.41
C GLU A 499 -11.78 -43.06 -30.95
N CYS A 500 -12.66 -42.73 -30.00
CA CYS A 500 -12.39 -42.82 -28.57
C CYS A 500 -12.52 -44.27 -28.06
N SER A 501 -11.67 -45.17 -28.56
CA SER A 501 -11.52 -46.54 -28.04
C SER A 501 -10.53 -46.57 -26.86
N GLY A 502 -10.63 -47.59 -25.99
CA GLY A 502 -9.73 -47.75 -24.84
C GLY A 502 -8.24 -47.76 -25.21
N GLU A 503 -7.89 -48.37 -26.35
CA GLU A 503 -6.52 -48.40 -26.88
C GLU A 503 -6.04 -47.00 -27.30
N ASN A 504 -6.89 -46.23 -27.98
CA ASN A 504 -6.56 -44.87 -28.42
C ASN A 504 -6.45 -43.92 -27.23
N LEU A 505 -7.34 -44.04 -26.24
CA LEU A 505 -7.25 -43.28 -24.99
C LEU A 505 -5.96 -43.59 -24.23
N ARG A 506 -5.56 -44.87 -24.17
CA ARG A 506 -4.29 -45.29 -23.57
C ARG A 506 -3.08 -44.74 -24.34
N ALA A 507 -3.12 -44.74 -25.66
CA ALA A 507 -2.06 -44.18 -26.50
C ALA A 507 -1.89 -42.67 -26.27
N VAL A 508 -3.00 -41.94 -26.17
CA VAL A 508 -3.00 -40.48 -25.93
C VAL A 508 -2.58 -40.14 -24.49
N LEU A 509 -3.04 -40.89 -23.49
CA LEU A 509 -2.61 -40.68 -22.10
C LEU A 509 -1.15 -41.07 -21.86
N GLY A 510 -0.65 -42.09 -22.56
CA GLY A 510 0.73 -42.54 -22.48
C GLY A 510 1.22 -42.70 -21.04
N ALA A 511 2.30 -42.01 -20.69
CA ALA A 511 2.94 -42.08 -19.38
C ALA A 511 2.08 -41.51 -18.23
N ALA A 512 1.09 -40.67 -18.52
CA ALA A 512 0.27 -40.00 -17.50
C ALA A 512 -0.57 -41.00 -16.69
N VAL A 513 -1.04 -42.09 -17.32
CA VAL A 513 -1.82 -43.14 -16.63
C VAL A 513 -1.04 -43.74 -15.47
N ASN A 514 0.27 -43.94 -15.65
CA ASN A 514 1.14 -44.56 -14.67
C ASN A 514 1.51 -43.60 -13.52
N LYS A 515 1.06 -42.34 -13.58
CA LYS A 515 1.22 -41.35 -12.51
C LYS A 515 0.03 -41.32 -11.55
N ILE A 516 -1.12 -41.86 -11.97
CA ILE A 516 -2.32 -41.94 -11.13
C ILE A 516 -2.18 -43.12 -10.16
N ARG A 517 -2.55 -42.91 -8.90
CA ARG A 517 -2.38 -43.89 -7.83
C ARG A 517 -3.58 -44.83 -7.77
N LEU A 518 -3.80 -45.55 -8.87
CA LEU A 518 -4.94 -46.47 -9.04
C LEU A 518 -5.14 -47.48 -7.89
N PRO A 519 -4.09 -48.03 -7.24
CA PRO A 519 -4.25 -48.95 -6.11
C PRO A 519 -4.96 -48.35 -4.88
N LEU A 520 -5.07 -47.02 -4.79
CA LEU A 520 -5.76 -46.31 -3.70
C LEU A 520 -7.25 -46.08 -3.96
N ILE A 521 -7.74 -46.39 -5.16
CA ILE A 521 -9.17 -46.35 -5.50
C ILE A 521 -9.84 -47.58 -4.89
N SER A 522 -11.07 -47.47 -4.38
CA SER A 522 -11.74 -48.63 -3.78
C SER A 522 -11.96 -49.73 -4.82
N LYS A 523 -11.92 -50.99 -4.38
CA LYS A 523 -12.05 -52.15 -5.27
C LYS A 523 -13.37 -52.15 -6.05
N GLU A 524 -14.43 -51.66 -5.43
CA GLU A 524 -15.77 -51.54 -6.01
C GLU A 524 -15.73 -50.59 -7.21
N ILE A 525 -15.25 -49.37 -7.00
CA ILE A 525 -15.14 -48.33 -8.05
C ILE A 525 -14.16 -48.76 -9.14
N PHE A 526 -13.02 -49.34 -8.77
CA PHE A 526 -12.04 -49.83 -9.74
C PHE A 526 -12.64 -50.89 -10.68
N THR A 527 -13.47 -51.80 -10.15
CA THR A 527 -14.10 -52.86 -10.95
C THR A 527 -15.17 -52.31 -11.89
N GLU A 528 -15.99 -51.37 -11.41
CA GLU A 528 -17.13 -50.83 -12.16
C GLU A 528 -16.68 -49.84 -13.25
N ASP A 529 -15.78 -48.90 -12.91
CA ASP A 529 -15.49 -47.74 -13.76
C ASP A 529 -14.13 -47.80 -14.48
N ILE A 530 -13.15 -48.52 -13.92
CA ILE A 530 -11.75 -48.49 -14.40
C ILE A 530 -11.41 -49.76 -15.20
N ALA A 531 -11.68 -50.94 -14.64
CA ALA A 531 -11.42 -52.22 -15.31
C ALA A 531 -12.25 -52.41 -16.58
N SER A 532 -13.46 -51.83 -16.62
CA SER A 532 -14.38 -51.86 -17.76
C SER A 532 -14.02 -50.87 -18.87
N SER A 533 -13.15 -49.89 -18.60
CA SER A 533 -12.82 -48.79 -19.52
C SER A 533 -12.00 -49.21 -20.75
N GLY A 534 -11.33 -50.37 -20.69
CA GLY A 534 -10.43 -50.85 -21.76
C GLY A 534 -9.13 -50.05 -21.92
N VAL A 535 -8.84 -49.10 -21.01
CA VAL A 535 -7.63 -48.26 -21.04
C VAL A 535 -6.42 -48.97 -20.41
N LEU A 536 -6.65 -49.81 -19.40
CA LEU A 536 -5.61 -50.59 -18.74
C LEU A 536 -5.40 -51.93 -19.44
N THR A 537 -4.16 -52.42 -19.45
CA THR A 537 -3.84 -53.77 -19.93
C THR A 537 -4.34 -54.83 -18.95
N SER A 538 -4.58 -56.04 -19.44
CA SER A 538 -5.04 -57.15 -18.59
C SER A 538 -4.04 -57.46 -17.46
N GLU A 539 -2.74 -57.30 -17.69
CA GLU A 539 -1.68 -57.48 -16.67
C GLU A 539 -1.76 -56.41 -15.57
N GLU A 540 -2.00 -55.15 -15.94
CA GLU A 540 -2.15 -54.04 -14.98
C GLU A 540 -3.40 -54.22 -14.10
N VAL A 541 -4.52 -54.63 -14.69
CA VAL A 541 -5.76 -54.91 -13.96
C VAL A 541 -5.57 -56.05 -12.96
N ILE A 542 -4.93 -57.15 -13.38
CA ILE A 542 -4.62 -58.28 -12.50
C ILE A 542 -3.71 -57.83 -11.34
N SER A 543 -2.71 -57.00 -11.63
CA SER A 543 -1.76 -56.51 -10.62
C SER A 543 -2.45 -55.65 -9.55
N ILE A 544 -3.39 -54.80 -9.95
CA ILE A 544 -4.18 -53.97 -9.01
C ILE A 544 -5.15 -54.83 -8.18
N TYR A 545 -5.80 -55.84 -8.79
CA TYR A 545 -6.62 -56.79 -8.03
C TYR A 545 -5.82 -57.61 -7.03
N GLN A 546 -4.60 -58.00 -7.39
CA GLN A 546 -3.66 -58.66 -6.48
C GLN A 546 -3.30 -57.74 -5.31
N PHE A 547 -3.08 -56.45 -5.55
CA PHE A 547 -2.87 -55.46 -4.49
C PHE A 547 -4.07 -55.35 -3.54
N HIS A 548 -5.30 -55.21 -4.06
CA HIS A 548 -6.51 -55.17 -3.22
C HIS A 548 -6.76 -56.46 -2.42
N ALA A 549 -6.33 -57.61 -2.94
CA ALA A 549 -6.47 -58.90 -2.27
C ALA A 549 -5.41 -59.15 -1.19
N HIS A 550 -4.28 -58.43 -1.23
CA HIS A 550 -3.10 -58.67 -0.39
C HIS A 550 -2.57 -57.41 0.30
N SER A 551 -3.44 -56.42 0.58
CA SER A 551 -3.06 -55.15 1.23
C SER A 551 -2.37 -55.34 2.60
N GLU A 552 -2.49 -56.52 3.21
CA GLU A 552 -1.85 -56.92 4.47
C GLU A 552 -0.38 -57.39 4.31
N LEU A 553 0.13 -57.59 3.09
CA LEU A 553 1.48 -58.12 2.81
C LEU A 553 2.51 -57.05 2.38
N ILE A 554 2.13 -55.77 2.44
CA ILE A 554 3.02 -54.65 2.09
C ILE A 554 4.20 -54.60 3.09
N GLY A 555 5.42 -54.88 2.61
CA GLY A 555 6.67 -54.81 3.40
C GLY A 555 7.28 -56.17 3.81
N VAL A 556 6.74 -57.30 3.36
CA VAL A 556 7.31 -58.63 3.64
C VAL A 556 8.35 -59.01 2.56
N PRO A 557 9.56 -59.50 2.91
CA PRO A 557 10.54 -59.93 1.92
C PRO A 557 9.99 -61.12 1.10
N GLY A 558 9.73 -60.89 -0.19
CA GLY A 558 9.21 -61.89 -1.13
C GLY A 558 7.78 -61.67 -1.64
N GLY A 559 7.14 -60.52 -1.39
CA GLY A 559 5.76 -60.24 -1.81
C GLY A 559 5.59 -59.25 -2.98
N LEU A 560 4.89 -59.72 -4.01
CA LEU A 560 4.31 -59.06 -5.22
C LEU A 560 5.26 -58.43 -6.27
N PRO A 561 4.94 -58.53 -7.59
CA PRO A 561 5.67 -57.82 -8.65
C PRO A 561 5.63 -56.31 -8.43
N SER A 562 6.67 -55.59 -8.87
CA SER A 562 6.70 -54.13 -8.87
C SER A 562 5.46 -53.58 -9.60
N LEU A 563 4.56 -52.94 -8.85
CA LEU A 563 3.39 -52.29 -9.46
C LEU A 563 3.88 -51.10 -10.32
N PRO A 564 3.37 -50.93 -11.55
CA PRO A 564 3.69 -49.77 -12.37
C PRO A 564 2.99 -48.48 -11.90
N PHE A 565 2.22 -48.54 -10.81
CA PHE A 565 1.43 -47.44 -10.25
C PHE A 565 1.90 -47.06 -8.83
N PRO A 566 1.90 -45.76 -8.47
CA PRO A 566 2.28 -45.33 -7.13
C PRO A 566 1.23 -45.74 -6.07
N THR A 567 1.69 -46.07 -4.86
CA THR A 567 0.90 -46.68 -3.78
C THR A 567 0.71 -45.80 -2.54
N PHE A 568 1.12 -44.53 -2.57
CA PHE A 568 1.04 -43.60 -1.42
C PHE A 568 0.14 -42.40 -1.74
N PRO A 569 -0.87 -42.04 -0.92
CA PRO A 569 -1.87 -41.03 -1.25
C PRO A 569 -1.29 -39.61 -1.41
N SER A 570 -1.87 -38.81 -2.31
CA SER A 570 -1.77 -37.35 -2.22
C SER A 570 -2.43 -36.86 -0.93
N ARG A 571 -1.91 -35.79 -0.35
CA ARG A 571 -2.34 -35.27 0.95
C ARG A 571 -3.85 -34.93 0.92
N GLU A 572 -4.68 -35.71 1.63
CA GLU A 572 -6.12 -35.47 1.75
C GLU A 572 -6.40 -34.05 2.30
N LYS A 573 -7.61 -33.51 2.03
CA LYS A 573 -8.18 -32.32 2.69
C LYS A 573 -8.27 -32.54 4.20
N THR A 574 -7.14 -32.49 4.88
CA THR A 574 -7.10 -32.12 6.28
C THR A 574 -7.38 -30.62 6.27
N HIS A 575 -8.50 -30.21 6.87
CA HIS A 575 -8.72 -28.81 7.21
C HIS A 575 -7.40 -28.25 7.73
N ARG A 576 -6.86 -27.22 7.05
CA ARG A 576 -5.79 -26.39 7.59
C ARG A 576 -6.31 -25.80 8.89
N ASN A 577 -6.11 -26.51 9.99
CA ASN A 577 -6.06 -25.91 11.31
C ASN A 577 -4.60 -25.86 11.69
N ASN A 578 -4.16 -24.61 11.84
CA ASN A 578 -2.90 -24.11 12.33
C ASN A 578 -2.13 -25.06 13.26
N SER A 579 -0.81 -24.94 13.17
CA SER A 579 0.15 -25.25 14.23
C SER A 579 -0.45 -25.05 15.64
N GLY A 580 -0.71 -26.17 16.32
CA GLY A 580 -1.28 -26.26 17.68
C GLY A 580 -2.80 -26.52 17.70
N GLY A 581 -3.20 -27.75 18.01
CA GLY A 581 -4.61 -28.16 18.07
C GLY A 581 -5.00 -28.81 19.40
N THR A 582 -6.19 -28.47 19.90
CA THR A 582 -6.80 -29.08 21.09
C THR A 582 -7.67 -30.29 20.69
N ILE A 583 -7.25 -31.50 21.06
CA ILE A 583 -8.01 -32.74 20.89
C ILE A 583 -8.99 -32.91 22.05
N ARG A 584 -10.28 -33.07 21.77
CA ARG A 584 -11.31 -33.38 22.78
C ARG A 584 -11.60 -34.87 22.78
N LEU A 585 -11.63 -35.46 23.97
CA LEU A 585 -11.80 -36.89 24.18
C LEU A 585 -12.95 -37.13 25.15
N GLU A 586 -13.77 -38.13 24.85
CA GLU A 586 -14.92 -38.52 25.65
C GLU A 586 -14.86 -40.02 25.95
N ILE A 587 -14.98 -40.39 27.22
CA ILE A 587 -15.14 -41.78 27.65
C ILE A 587 -16.57 -41.96 28.15
N GLY A 588 -17.38 -42.71 27.41
CA GLY A 588 -18.74 -43.08 27.80
C GLY A 588 -18.81 -44.34 28.67
N LYS A 589 -19.90 -44.48 29.44
CA LYS A 589 -20.11 -45.58 30.41
C LYS A 589 -18.93 -45.73 31.37
N PHE A 590 -18.50 -44.60 31.94
CA PHE A 590 -17.28 -44.54 32.74
C PHE A 590 -17.40 -45.32 34.06
N SER A 591 -18.58 -45.34 34.67
CA SER A 591 -18.84 -46.08 35.91
C SER A 591 -18.71 -47.59 35.75
N GLU A 592 -19.04 -48.13 34.57
CA GLU A 592 -18.82 -49.53 34.20
C GLU A 592 -17.33 -49.81 33.99
N PHE A 593 -16.64 -48.91 33.30
CA PHE A 593 -15.20 -49.00 33.08
C PHE A 593 -14.38 -48.95 34.38
N ALA A 594 -14.75 -48.08 35.31
CA ALA A 594 -14.08 -47.90 36.59
C ALA A 594 -14.30 -49.06 37.57
N ARG A 595 -15.37 -49.84 37.41
CA ARG A 595 -15.65 -51.06 38.19
C ARG A 595 -15.07 -52.33 37.55
N GLY A 596 -14.50 -52.22 36.36
CA GLY A 596 -13.84 -53.33 35.67
C GLY A 596 -12.62 -53.86 36.43
N PRO A 597 -12.14 -55.07 36.09
CA PRO A 597 -10.94 -55.64 36.70
C PRO A 597 -9.73 -54.71 36.56
N ILE A 598 -8.87 -54.68 37.59
CA ILE A 598 -7.66 -53.84 37.62
C ILE A 598 -6.82 -54.14 36.37
N GLY A 599 -6.50 -53.11 35.59
CA GLY A 599 -5.77 -53.24 34.33
C GLY A 599 -6.64 -53.26 33.07
N SER A 600 -7.96 -53.08 33.18
CA SER A 600 -8.87 -52.92 32.04
C SER A 600 -8.42 -51.77 31.12
N GLU A 601 -8.25 -52.06 29.84
CA GLU A 601 -7.87 -51.10 28.80
C GLU A 601 -9.04 -50.85 27.85
N ARG A 602 -9.28 -49.59 27.49
CA ARG A 602 -10.18 -49.18 26.41
C ARG A 602 -9.39 -48.44 25.36
N LEU A 603 -9.46 -48.94 24.13
CA LEU A 603 -8.82 -48.36 22.96
C LEU A 603 -9.76 -47.35 22.32
N GLY A 604 -9.25 -46.15 22.07
CA GLY A 604 -9.91 -45.12 21.29
C GLY A 604 -9.79 -45.37 19.78
N GLU A 605 -10.47 -44.52 19.02
CA GLU A 605 -10.37 -44.51 17.56
C GLU A 605 -8.96 -44.15 17.10
N HIS A 606 -8.61 -44.59 15.89
CA HIS A 606 -7.32 -44.27 15.29
C HIS A 606 -7.32 -42.81 14.87
N MET A 607 -6.29 -42.07 15.27
CA MET A 607 -6.10 -40.67 14.91
C MET A 607 -4.78 -40.52 14.17
N PHE A 608 -4.78 -39.71 13.12
CA PHE A 608 -3.57 -39.43 12.35
C PHE A 608 -3.08 -38.03 12.69
N ILE A 609 -1.87 -37.93 13.26
CA ILE A 609 -1.19 -36.65 13.46
C ILE A 609 0.03 -36.64 12.56
N ARG A 610 0.06 -35.70 11.60
CA ARG A 610 1.13 -35.59 10.57
C ARG A 610 1.44 -36.94 9.87
N GLY A 611 0.42 -37.75 9.58
CA GLY A 611 0.58 -39.03 8.88
C GLY A 611 0.96 -40.21 9.77
N ILE A 612 1.14 -40.02 11.07
CA ILE A 612 1.44 -41.11 12.01
C ILE A 612 0.13 -41.67 12.58
N PRO A 613 -0.17 -42.98 12.44
CA PRO A 613 -1.32 -43.62 13.05
C PRO A 613 -1.10 -43.77 14.57
N LEU A 614 -1.87 -43.00 15.33
CA LEU A 614 -1.87 -42.99 16.79
C LEU A 614 -3.18 -43.58 17.31
N GLN A 615 -3.11 -44.28 18.44
CA GLN A 615 -4.28 -44.78 19.15
C GLN A 615 -4.19 -44.42 20.62
N ILE A 616 -5.22 -43.76 21.16
CA ILE A 616 -5.28 -43.45 22.60
C ILE A 616 -5.80 -44.66 23.36
N VAL A 617 -5.17 -44.99 24.47
CA VAL A 617 -5.56 -46.09 25.36
C VAL A 617 -5.87 -45.51 26.73
N ALA A 618 -7.08 -45.74 27.23
CA ALA A 618 -7.45 -45.47 28.61
C ALA A 618 -7.28 -46.74 29.45
N LYS A 619 -6.64 -46.66 30.61
CA LYS A 619 -6.44 -47.80 31.52
C LYS A 619 -6.79 -47.44 32.95
N MET A 620 -7.49 -48.32 33.65
CA MET A 620 -7.76 -48.17 35.08
C MET A 620 -6.75 -48.96 35.92
N SER A 621 -6.10 -48.28 36.87
CA SER A 621 -5.20 -48.89 37.87
C SER A 621 -5.60 -48.43 39.26
N GLY A 622 -6.44 -49.23 39.93
CA GLY A 622 -7.06 -48.84 41.20
C GLY A 622 -7.98 -47.63 41.02
N ASN A 623 -7.78 -46.58 41.83
CA ASN A 623 -8.57 -45.33 41.76
C ASN A 623 -8.05 -44.32 40.73
N TYR A 624 -7.12 -44.72 39.85
CA TYR A 624 -6.49 -43.85 38.87
C TYR A 624 -6.84 -44.25 37.44
N LEU A 625 -7.24 -43.25 36.66
CA LEU A 625 -7.39 -43.33 35.20
C LEU A 625 -6.09 -42.88 34.55
N GLY A 626 -5.42 -43.78 33.83
CA GLY A 626 -4.25 -43.48 33.00
C GLY A 626 -4.63 -43.35 31.53
N LEU A 627 -4.06 -42.37 30.83
CA LEU A 627 -4.17 -42.23 29.37
C LEU A 627 -2.81 -42.44 28.73
N PHE A 628 -2.77 -43.26 27.69
CA PHE A 628 -1.57 -43.64 26.94
C PHE A 628 -1.80 -43.37 25.46
N ILE A 629 -0.72 -43.10 24.74
CA ILE A 629 -0.72 -43.12 23.27
C ILE A 629 0.05 -44.35 22.83
N LYS A 630 -0.52 -45.12 21.92
CA LYS A 630 0.10 -46.28 21.27
C LYS A 630 0.31 -45.94 19.79
N ILE A 631 1.56 -46.02 19.34
CA ILE A 631 1.93 -45.82 17.93
C ILE A 631 1.88 -47.18 17.24
N LYS A 632 1.21 -47.28 16.09
CA LYS A 632 1.22 -48.48 15.23
C LYS A 632 2.14 -48.25 14.04
N ALA A 633 3.45 -48.36 14.23
CA ALA A 633 4.40 -48.46 13.12
C ALA A 633 5.36 -49.63 13.38
N PRO A 634 5.68 -50.47 12.37
CA PRO A 634 6.81 -51.38 12.47
C PRO A 634 8.09 -50.55 12.29
N VAL A 635 8.75 -50.19 13.39
CA VAL A 635 9.99 -49.41 13.34
C VAL A 635 11.14 -50.35 12.94
N ALA A 636 11.60 -50.24 11.69
CA ALA A 636 12.96 -50.63 11.36
C ALA A 636 13.92 -49.74 12.18
N GLN A 637 14.91 -50.36 12.82
CA GLN A 637 15.92 -49.68 13.64
C GLN A 637 16.51 -48.47 12.92
N GLY A 638 16.09 -47.29 13.37
CA GLY A 638 16.67 -46.00 13.09
C GLY A 638 16.37 -45.13 14.31
N ASP A 639 17.34 -44.37 14.78
CA ASP A 639 17.22 -43.52 15.96
C ASP A 639 16.22 -42.39 15.72
N TRP A 640 14.94 -42.67 15.91
CA TRP A 640 13.90 -41.64 15.93
C TRP A 640 13.76 -41.13 17.36
N THR A 641 14.26 -39.92 17.62
CA THR A 641 13.91 -39.18 18.84
C THR A 641 12.74 -38.25 18.52
N LEU A 642 11.53 -38.68 18.86
CA LEU A 642 10.36 -37.81 18.82
C LEU A 642 10.47 -36.80 19.97
N LYS A 643 11.13 -35.66 19.75
CA LYS A 643 11.04 -34.50 20.68
C LYS A 643 9.68 -33.82 20.49
N CYS A 644 8.60 -34.55 20.75
CA CYS A 644 7.32 -33.91 21.02
C CYS A 644 7.44 -33.26 22.40
N SER A 645 7.65 -31.93 22.44
CA SER A 645 7.26 -31.15 23.62
C SER A 645 5.72 -31.07 23.69
N SER A 646 5.06 -32.23 23.76
CA SER A 646 3.64 -32.31 24.02
C SER A 646 3.42 -32.03 25.50
N THR A 647 3.32 -30.75 25.86
CA THR A 647 2.73 -30.35 27.14
C THR A 647 1.27 -30.75 27.13
N PHE A 648 0.94 -31.94 27.64
CA PHE A 648 -0.43 -32.36 27.93
C PHE A 648 -1.00 -31.46 29.03
N ARG A 649 -1.51 -30.29 28.66
CA ARG A 649 -2.29 -29.45 29.57
C ARG A 649 -3.75 -29.85 29.42
N ILE A 650 -4.24 -30.63 30.38
CA ILE A 650 -5.68 -30.70 30.61
C ILE A 650 -6.04 -29.36 31.24
N LEU A 651 -7.00 -28.63 30.64
CA LEU A 651 -7.31 -27.22 30.93
C LEU A 651 -7.90 -26.94 32.33
N SER A 652 -7.55 -27.72 33.36
CA SER A 652 -7.62 -27.30 34.76
C SER A 652 -6.30 -27.62 35.50
N GLN A 653 -5.50 -26.56 35.62
CA GLN A 653 -4.29 -26.32 36.44
C GLN A 653 -3.41 -27.49 36.93
N SER A 654 -2.17 -27.48 36.37
CA SER A 654 -0.85 -27.70 36.98
C SER A 654 -0.65 -28.82 38.01
N PHE A 655 0.00 -29.91 37.58
CA PHE A 655 1.17 -30.58 38.18
C PHE A 655 1.20 -32.05 37.73
N PHE A 656 2.08 -32.49 36.80
CA PHE A 656 2.59 -33.88 36.73
C PHE A 656 3.87 -33.95 35.88
N LYS A 657 4.81 -34.83 36.26
CA LYS A 657 6.09 -35.11 35.60
C LYS A 657 5.88 -36.12 34.46
N THR A 658 6.28 -35.78 33.24
CA THR A 658 6.57 -36.74 32.17
C THR A 658 7.94 -37.38 32.44
N THR A 659 8.02 -38.71 32.50
CA THR A 659 9.31 -39.43 32.51
C THR A 659 9.55 -40.01 31.14
N GLU A 660 10.62 -39.54 30.47
CA GLU A 660 11.14 -40.13 29.23
C GLU A 660 11.71 -41.52 29.52
N LYS A 661 11.00 -42.57 29.10
CA LYS A 661 11.59 -43.84 28.62
C LYS A 661 10.50 -44.77 28.08
N GLY A 662 10.52 -44.98 26.75
CA GLY A 662 9.85 -46.07 26.02
C GLY A 662 8.36 -45.85 25.74
N ASP A 663 8.02 -45.62 24.47
CA ASP A 663 6.73 -45.79 23.75
C ASP A 663 5.39 -45.45 24.42
N LYS A 664 5.36 -44.83 25.60
CA LYS A 664 4.14 -44.59 26.39
C LYS A 664 4.27 -43.29 27.18
N PHE A 665 3.63 -42.22 26.72
CA PHE A 665 3.44 -41.01 27.53
C PHE A 665 2.45 -41.30 28.67
N PHE A 666 2.81 -40.93 29.91
CA PHE A 666 2.06 -41.32 31.12
C PHE A 666 1.38 -40.11 31.79
N ASN A 667 0.05 -40.07 31.80
CA ASN A 667 -0.74 -39.16 32.63
C ASN A 667 -1.80 -39.93 33.41
N SER A 668 -1.81 -39.81 34.74
CA SER A 668 -2.75 -40.51 35.64
C SER A 668 -3.57 -39.55 36.50
N MET A 669 -4.89 -39.73 36.57
CA MET A 669 -5.81 -38.90 37.36
C MET A 669 -6.61 -39.70 38.38
N ASN A 670 -6.75 -39.17 39.59
CA ASN A 670 -7.55 -39.81 40.65
C ASN A 670 -9.05 -39.56 40.44
N PHE A 671 -9.87 -40.60 40.65
CA PHE A 671 -11.33 -40.53 40.51
C PHE A 671 -12.00 -39.43 41.37
N LYS A 672 -11.49 -39.17 42.59
CA LYS A 672 -12.01 -38.08 43.45
C LYS A 672 -11.78 -36.69 42.82
N TYR A 673 -10.69 -36.54 42.06
CA TYR A 673 -10.34 -35.32 41.37
C TYR A 673 -11.20 -35.08 40.12
N LEU A 674 -11.49 -36.14 39.35
CA LEU A 674 -12.41 -36.06 38.19
C LEU A 674 -13.81 -35.57 38.58
N THR A 675 -14.25 -35.93 39.79
CA THR A 675 -15.56 -35.54 40.31
C THR A 675 -15.56 -34.11 40.87
N SER A 676 -14.49 -33.68 41.54
CA SER A 676 -14.41 -32.33 42.14
C SER A 676 -14.20 -31.22 41.10
N GLN A 677 -13.57 -31.52 39.96
CA GLN A 677 -13.35 -30.58 38.85
C GLN A 677 -14.50 -30.55 37.82
N GLY A 678 -15.59 -31.31 38.05
CA GLY A 678 -16.73 -31.33 37.13
C GLY A 678 -16.47 -32.03 35.79
N LEU A 679 -15.37 -32.78 35.66
CA LEU A 679 -14.97 -33.49 34.42
C LEU A 679 -15.75 -34.79 34.21
N TYR A 680 -16.33 -35.35 35.29
CA TYR A 680 -17.23 -36.49 35.24
C TYR A 680 -18.70 -36.06 35.37
N ASN A 681 -19.48 -36.31 34.31
CA ASN A 681 -20.92 -36.08 34.32
C ASN A 681 -21.66 -37.31 34.85
N LYS A 682 -22.10 -37.25 36.11
CA LYS A 682 -22.82 -38.34 36.78
C LYS A 682 -24.18 -38.68 36.16
N LYS A 683 -24.83 -37.74 35.45
CA LYS A 683 -26.14 -37.98 34.80
C LYS A 683 -26.00 -38.75 33.48
N GLU A 684 -24.90 -38.54 32.76
CA GLU A 684 -24.66 -39.13 31.44
C GLU A 684 -23.65 -40.29 31.48
N ASP A 685 -23.04 -40.54 32.64
CA ASP A 685 -21.96 -41.50 32.85
C ASP A 685 -20.77 -41.34 31.88
N LYS A 686 -20.35 -40.07 31.70
CA LYS A 686 -19.31 -39.67 30.74
C LYS A 686 -18.21 -38.85 31.40
N VAL A 687 -16.97 -39.06 30.97
CA VAL A 687 -15.83 -38.19 31.31
C VAL A 687 -15.34 -37.49 30.04
N LYS A 688 -15.18 -36.17 30.09
CA LYS A 688 -14.68 -35.35 28.98
C LYS A 688 -13.37 -34.67 29.34
N PHE A 689 -12.43 -34.64 28.40
CA PHE A 689 -11.15 -33.95 28.56
C PHE A 689 -10.68 -33.35 27.25
N SER A 690 -9.88 -32.29 27.36
CA SER A 690 -9.26 -31.60 26.23
C SER A 690 -7.74 -31.68 26.40
N ILE A 691 -7.03 -31.98 25.32
CA ILE A 691 -5.59 -32.14 25.29
C ILE A 691 -5.04 -31.24 24.19
N ASP A 692 -4.14 -30.32 24.54
CA ASP A 692 -3.37 -29.56 23.56
C ASP A 692 -2.19 -30.40 23.07
N VAL A 693 -2.06 -30.56 21.76
CA VAL A 693 -0.94 -31.26 21.12
C VAL A 693 -0.14 -30.28 20.28
N ASN A 694 1.11 -30.06 20.68
CA ASN A 694 2.12 -29.35 19.90
C ASN A 694 3.19 -30.34 19.44
N CYS A 695 3.50 -30.30 18.15
CA CYS A 695 4.61 -31.03 17.55
C CYS A 695 5.54 -30.00 16.92
N ASP A 696 6.72 -29.82 17.51
CA ASP A 696 7.81 -29.07 16.88
C ASP A 696 8.38 -29.89 15.70
N GLU A 697 8.95 -29.21 14.70
CA GLU A 697 9.45 -29.82 13.45
C GLU A 697 10.55 -30.87 13.64
#